data_AF-I9QRT4-F1
#
_entry.id   AF-I9QRT4-F1
#
_cell.length_a   1.000
_cell.length_b   1.000
_cell.length_c   1.000
_cell.angle_alpha   90.00
_cell.angle_beta   90.00
_cell.angle_gamma   90.00
#
_symmetry.space_group_name_H-M   'P 1'
#
loop_
_entity.id
_entity.type
_entity.pdbx_description
1 polymer ?
#
loop_
_entity_poly.entity_id
_entity_poly.type
_entity_poly.pdbx_seq_one_letter_code
_entity_poly.pdbx_strand_id
1 'polypeptide(L)'
;MQIDIPFFAYILRDTYTLSNYDSGKVTPLSEIRRRLLDSSRSFNPYLPDYIYENRYRHENEVPDKSYIENLGSFITNGFVSLANKYLYKVNGNLYIQKEKLEEWMAVMQLCPPLLICAAYYLNDFRNRSSNSSFFRQVLIPQFSSSAMRIPYVFELDNWINDGKGLMDLHVHLNGTTETDMLWWSQIGQVDKWIASLRDSLVKERVRSQYEQLYIEQEQFIKQLRLALNIIKKLVRIINKDYKLFKNDWDYYIDNGNTPVLAKGAYFYLALFDKIQNEGNLNIACKFHHLILILGNLHKLLVQQKNQKGFTQFGVIPDNDLRWSHESKEYLKRLRQIISDNQFCFIDYLEGRFSPSSQSNDNLKIIKKINDDFEKLCKEISSNRKKVKLSLIAHFIKKMDKNPYSHFERHSELRREISQKSHSLLNVVKRIKHNKWEVQIKGIDAASNEMSAGPEVFSPAFRYMRNHWTGDEDLRITFHAGEDFVHLLSGLRMIVEAEEFLEMRQGDRIGHGTAAGISPALWMERVGDNVHISQGEWMDDLLVTYYLISSEYNPYISLKSLLTKLKDEIEDLAFKIYQKPTSITVLLDSWKCRMYDPRRYLLNDRTAEKDEQQKECVCRRLLSDYHVKDLYFQYHFNSLTKKRYNNMISVSIDKGIFSVEDFIHIQDLVLYKLARKGIALESPITSNLNISFYKELKEHHLERWLKGHSSDGKIPMPAVVIGSDDPGIFMTNIFIEYARIMKYLEEKGYNITERMHKIEELSQISQYYRF
;
A
#
# COMPACT_ATOMS: atom_id res chain seq x y z
N MET A 1 4.99 -13.40 18.07
CA MET A 1 6.11 -14.34 18.03
C MET A 1 7.10 -13.76 17.05
N GLN A 2 8.38 -13.61 17.41
CA GLN A 2 9.34 -13.02 16.49
C GLN A 2 9.45 -13.88 15.21
N ILE A 3 9.33 -13.24 14.05
CA ILE A 3 9.48 -13.93 12.76
C ILE A 3 10.97 -14.19 12.53
N ASP A 4 11.36 -15.47 12.58
CA ASP A 4 12.72 -15.91 12.28
C ASP A 4 12.88 -16.19 10.79
N ILE A 5 13.55 -15.26 10.10
CA ILE A 5 13.87 -15.37 8.68
C ILE A 5 15.13 -16.23 8.51
N PRO A 6 15.13 -17.25 7.64
CA PRO A 6 16.32 -18.05 7.34
C PRO A 6 17.47 -17.19 6.85
N PHE A 7 18.71 -17.46 7.29
CA PHE A 7 19.86 -16.64 6.90
C PHE A 7 20.07 -16.58 5.38
N PHE A 8 19.75 -17.66 4.67
CA PHE A 8 19.87 -17.69 3.21
C PHE A 8 18.94 -16.69 2.49
N ALA A 9 17.81 -16.28 3.08
CA ALA A 9 16.91 -15.29 2.47
C ALA A 9 17.60 -13.91 2.26
N TYR A 10 18.68 -13.64 2.99
CA TYR A 10 19.47 -12.42 2.85
C TYR A 10 20.49 -12.45 1.69
N ILE A 11 20.57 -13.54 0.91
CA ILE A 11 21.59 -13.73 -0.15
C ILE A 11 21.59 -12.64 -1.22
N LEU A 12 20.45 -11.97 -1.44
CA LEU A 12 20.34 -10.84 -2.38
C LEU A 12 20.75 -9.49 -1.77
N ARG A 13 21.10 -9.42 -0.47
CA ARG A 13 21.30 -8.17 0.27
C ARG A 13 22.77 -7.85 0.56
N ASP A 14 23.70 -8.69 0.15
CA ASP A 14 25.14 -8.52 0.41
C ASP A 14 25.78 -7.45 -0.49
N THR A 15 25.77 -6.21 0.00
CA THR A 15 26.33 -5.04 -0.70
C THR A 15 27.84 -5.08 -0.87
N TYR A 16 28.57 -5.71 0.06
CA TYR A 16 30.03 -5.86 -0.04
C TYR A 16 30.42 -6.85 -1.14
N THR A 17 29.69 -7.96 -1.26
CA THR A 17 29.93 -8.92 -2.35
C THR A 17 29.57 -8.31 -3.70
N LEU A 18 28.51 -7.50 -3.77
CA LEU A 18 28.17 -6.75 -4.97
C LEU A 18 29.30 -5.79 -5.37
N SER A 19 29.84 -5.03 -4.41
CA SER A 19 30.98 -4.12 -4.65
C SER A 19 32.24 -4.87 -5.10
N ASN A 20 32.53 -6.02 -4.48
CA ASN A 20 33.63 -6.88 -4.92
C ASN A 20 33.45 -7.32 -6.38
N TYR A 21 32.27 -7.82 -6.75
CA TYR A 21 32.01 -8.24 -8.13
C TYR A 21 32.05 -7.08 -9.12
N ASP A 22 31.56 -5.90 -8.75
CA ASP A 22 31.66 -4.68 -9.58
C ASP A 22 33.13 -4.30 -9.85
N SER A 23 34.02 -4.58 -8.91
CA SER A 23 35.48 -4.41 -9.07
C SER A 23 36.20 -5.60 -9.71
N GLY A 24 35.47 -6.65 -10.11
CA GLY A 24 36.02 -7.87 -10.70
C GLY A 24 36.65 -8.85 -9.70
N LYS A 25 36.46 -8.64 -8.38
CA LYS A 25 36.97 -9.51 -7.32
C LYS A 25 36.00 -10.64 -7.02
N VAL A 26 36.53 -11.83 -6.71
CA VAL A 26 35.75 -12.97 -6.23
C VAL A 26 35.68 -12.92 -4.70
N THR A 27 34.48 -13.09 -4.15
CA THR A 27 34.28 -13.15 -2.69
C THR A 27 34.26 -14.61 -2.22
N PRO A 28 35.07 -14.98 -1.20
CA PRO A 28 35.01 -16.31 -0.59
C PRO A 28 33.64 -16.62 0.04
N LEU A 29 33.22 -17.88 -0.01
CA LEU A 29 31.93 -18.33 0.55
C LEU A 29 31.83 -18.09 2.07
N SER A 30 32.95 -18.21 2.80
CA SER A 30 33.02 -17.91 4.24
C SER A 30 32.68 -16.45 4.54
N GLU A 31 33.12 -15.51 3.71
CA GLU A 31 32.76 -14.09 3.84
C GLU A 31 31.28 -13.85 3.54
N ILE A 32 30.75 -14.47 2.49
CA ILE A 32 29.32 -14.38 2.14
C ILE A 32 28.48 -14.85 3.33
N ARG A 33 28.77 -16.04 3.87
CA ARG A 33 28.10 -16.61 5.04
C ARG A 33 28.10 -15.66 6.25
N ARG A 34 29.26 -15.10 6.58
CA ARG A 34 29.38 -14.11 7.65
C ARG A 34 28.52 -12.86 7.39
N ARG A 35 28.45 -12.39 6.14
CA ARG A 35 27.65 -11.21 5.76
C ARG A 35 26.14 -11.47 5.78
N LEU A 36 25.69 -12.72 5.54
CA LEU A 36 24.28 -13.10 5.74
C LEU A 36 23.88 -13.02 7.21
N LEU A 37 24.76 -13.48 8.10
CA LEU A 37 24.60 -13.35 9.54
C LEU A 37 24.51 -11.87 9.95
N ASP A 38 25.43 -11.04 9.46
CA ASP A 38 25.42 -9.59 9.70
C ASP A 38 24.15 -8.93 9.17
N SER A 39 23.66 -9.34 8.00
CA SER A 39 22.41 -8.83 7.42
C SER A 39 21.19 -9.19 8.28
N SER A 40 21.16 -10.39 8.85
CA SER A 40 20.12 -10.78 9.82
C SER A 40 20.17 -9.93 11.08
N ARG A 41 21.37 -9.58 11.59
CA ARG A 41 21.53 -8.69 12.74
C ARG A 41 20.95 -7.31 12.43
N SER A 42 21.29 -6.73 11.28
CA SER A 42 20.77 -5.42 10.84
C SER A 42 19.24 -5.40 10.68
N PHE A 43 18.62 -6.55 10.38
CA PHE A 43 17.17 -6.66 10.24
C PHE A 43 16.41 -6.64 11.59
N ASN A 44 17.08 -7.03 12.68
CA ASN A 44 16.57 -6.87 14.04
C ASN A 44 17.70 -6.55 15.06
N PRO A 45 18.17 -5.29 15.11
CA PRO A 45 19.37 -4.93 15.89
C PRO A 45 19.18 -4.99 17.41
N TYR A 46 17.97 -5.28 17.91
CA TYR A 46 17.64 -5.25 19.34
C TYR A 46 17.88 -6.59 20.06
N LEU A 47 18.28 -7.64 19.34
CA LEU A 47 18.59 -8.93 19.94
C LEU A 47 20.09 -9.08 20.28
N PRO A 48 20.43 -9.71 21.42
CA PRO A 48 21.80 -10.10 21.73
C PRO A 48 22.41 -11.04 20.69
N ASP A 49 23.73 -10.97 20.55
CA ASP A 49 24.46 -11.65 19.47
C ASP A 49 24.37 -13.17 19.50
N TYR A 50 24.35 -13.77 20.69
CA TYR A 50 24.31 -15.23 20.86
C TYR A 50 23.04 -15.85 20.25
N ILE A 51 21.95 -15.09 20.12
CA ILE A 51 20.71 -15.56 19.48
C ILE A 51 20.98 -15.82 17.99
N TYR A 52 21.69 -14.90 17.32
CA TYR A 52 22.06 -15.05 15.92
C TYR A 52 23.09 -16.14 15.70
N GLU A 53 24.16 -16.16 16.51
CA GLU A 53 25.25 -17.14 16.39
C GLU A 53 24.75 -18.58 16.62
N ASN A 54 23.94 -18.80 17.66
CA ASN A 54 23.41 -20.14 17.96
C ASN A 54 22.41 -20.60 16.89
N ARG A 55 21.52 -19.70 16.43
CA ARG A 55 20.58 -20.01 15.34
C ARG A 55 21.34 -20.30 14.04
N TYR A 56 22.38 -19.53 13.74
CA TYR A 56 23.21 -19.73 12.55
C TYR A 56 23.90 -21.10 12.58
N ARG A 57 24.47 -21.50 13.73
CA ARG A 57 25.04 -22.83 13.91
C ARG A 57 24.01 -23.92 13.67
N HIS A 58 22.81 -23.78 14.26
CA HIS A 58 21.73 -24.74 14.08
C HIS A 58 21.24 -24.85 12.63
N GLU A 59 20.99 -23.72 11.94
CA GLU A 59 20.56 -23.71 10.54
C GLU A 59 21.62 -24.24 9.56
N ASN A 60 22.90 -24.20 9.94
CA ASN A 60 24.02 -24.61 9.09
C ASN A 60 24.73 -25.89 9.61
N GLU A 61 24.13 -26.63 10.54
CA GLU A 61 24.64 -27.93 10.96
C GLU A 61 24.59 -28.91 9.77
N VAL A 62 25.76 -29.33 9.30
CA VAL A 62 25.89 -30.25 8.17
C VAL A 62 25.86 -31.69 8.71
N PRO A 63 24.93 -32.56 8.27
CA PRO A 63 24.84 -33.94 8.74
C PRO A 63 26.05 -34.79 8.36
N ASP A 64 26.74 -34.43 7.27
CA ASP A 64 27.86 -35.18 6.71
C ASP A 64 29.09 -34.28 6.52
N LYS A 65 30.16 -34.58 7.27
CA LYS A 65 31.43 -33.84 7.25
C LYS A 65 32.24 -34.04 5.95
N SER A 66 31.82 -34.94 5.06
CA SER A 66 32.48 -35.22 3.78
C SER A 66 32.06 -34.28 2.63
N TYR A 67 30.99 -33.50 2.82
CA TYR A 67 30.46 -32.58 1.81
C TYR A 67 31.30 -31.29 1.69
N ILE A 68 31.96 -31.09 0.55
CA ILE A 68 32.65 -29.83 0.22
C ILE A 68 31.67 -28.89 -0.48
N GLU A 69 31.11 -27.94 0.27
CA GLU A 69 30.25 -26.91 -0.29
C GLU A 69 31.05 -25.85 -1.07
N ASN A 70 30.66 -25.58 -2.31
CA ASN A 70 31.13 -24.43 -3.08
C ASN A 70 29.99 -23.40 -3.26
N LEU A 71 30.33 -22.18 -3.72
CA LEU A 71 29.35 -21.09 -3.91
C LEU A 71 28.13 -21.52 -4.75
N GLY A 72 28.37 -22.32 -5.79
CA GLY A 72 27.30 -22.79 -6.66
C GLY A 72 26.31 -23.68 -5.94
N SER A 73 26.84 -24.68 -5.23
CA SER A 73 26.02 -25.59 -4.42
C SER A 73 25.32 -24.88 -3.26
N PHE A 74 25.98 -23.90 -2.62
CA PHE A 74 25.39 -23.08 -1.56
C PHE A 74 24.16 -22.30 -2.05
N ILE A 75 24.29 -21.63 -3.21
CA ILE A 75 23.19 -20.86 -3.80
C ILE A 75 22.02 -21.78 -4.18
N THR A 76 22.30 -22.86 -4.92
CA THR A 76 21.25 -23.78 -5.38
C THR A 76 20.55 -24.46 -4.20
N ASN A 77 21.31 -25.04 -3.26
CA ASN A 77 20.73 -25.72 -2.10
C ASN A 77 19.97 -24.76 -1.19
N GLY A 78 20.45 -23.52 -1.03
CA GLY A 78 19.76 -22.51 -0.25
C GLY A 78 18.38 -22.16 -0.83
N PHE A 79 18.27 -21.95 -2.15
CA PHE A 79 16.96 -21.70 -2.77
C PHE A 79 16.04 -22.92 -2.72
N VAL A 80 16.58 -24.14 -2.91
CA VAL A 80 15.82 -25.38 -2.75
C VAL A 80 15.34 -25.55 -1.30
N SER A 81 16.16 -25.18 -0.31
CA SER A 81 15.80 -25.21 1.11
C SER A 81 14.66 -24.23 1.42
N LEU A 82 14.74 -22.99 0.94
CA LEU A 82 13.62 -22.03 1.06
C LEU A 82 12.36 -22.57 0.36
N ALA A 83 12.50 -23.12 -0.84
CA ALA A 83 11.37 -23.67 -1.59
C ALA A 83 10.68 -24.81 -0.81
N ASN A 84 11.45 -25.77 -0.30
CA ASN A 84 10.92 -26.89 0.48
C ASN A 84 10.34 -26.45 1.84
N LYS A 85 10.88 -25.37 2.43
CA LYS A 85 10.38 -24.83 3.70
C LYS A 85 9.02 -24.17 3.54
N TYR A 86 8.79 -23.45 2.45
CA TYR A 86 7.59 -22.61 2.30
C TYR A 86 6.54 -23.17 1.36
N LEU A 87 6.95 -23.94 0.35
CA LEU A 87 6.09 -24.31 -0.76
C LEU A 87 5.75 -25.79 -0.74
N TYR A 88 4.58 -26.13 -1.26
CA TYR A 88 4.16 -27.51 -1.48
C TYR A 88 3.09 -27.59 -2.57
N LYS A 89 2.89 -28.79 -3.12
CA LYS A 89 1.87 -29.03 -4.15
C LYS A 89 0.60 -29.63 -3.55
N VAL A 90 -0.55 -29.08 -3.95
CA VAL A 90 -1.88 -29.65 -3.72
C VAL A 90 -2.57 -29.75 -5.07
N ASN A 91 -3.04 -30.94 -5.49
CA ASN A 91 -3.71 -31.14 -6.78
C ASN A 91 -2.94 -30.60 -8.01
N GLY A 92 -1.60 -30.66 -7.99
CA GLY A 92 -0.74 -30.14 -9.06
C GLY A 92 -0.42 -28.65 -8.99
N ASN A 93 -1.05 -27.93 -8.05
CA ASN A 93 -0.92 -26.50 -7.84
C ASN A 93 0.07 -26.18 -6.73
N LEU A 94 0.93 -25.18 -6.93
CA LEU A 94 1.94 -24.77 -5.95
C LEU A 94 1.39 -23.72 -4.98
N TYR A 95 1.45 -24.01 -3.68
CA TYR A 95 0.94 -23.14 -2.62
C TYR A 95 2.02 -22.85 -1.57
N ILE A 96 1.79 -21.79 -0.78
CA ILE A 96 2.53 -21.54 0.46
C ILE A 96 1.90 -22.35 1.60
N GLN A 97 2.73 -22.93 2.47
CA GLN A 97 2.29 -23.53 3.74
C GLN A 97 1.67 -22.45 4.63
N LYS A 98 0.40 -22.64 5.03
CA LYS A 98 -0.39 -21.65 5.78
C LYS A 98 0.31 -21.17 7.06
N GLU A 99 0.92 -22.09 7.79
CA GLU A 99 1.63 -21.84 9.05
C GLU A 99 2.80 -20.88 8.84
N LYS A 100 3.40 -20.93 7.65
CA LYS A 100 4.56 -20.12 7.24
C LYS A 100 4.21 -18.81 6.54
N LEU A 101 2.93 -18.45 6.40
CA LEU A 101 2.50 -17.25 5.66
C LEU A 101 3.20 -15.96 6.12
N GLU A 102 3.22 -15.67 7.42
CA GLU A 102 3.85 -14.43 7.93
C GLU A 102 5.37 -14.44 7.74
N GLU A 103 6.00 -15.61 7.87
CA GLU A 103 7.42 -15.78 7.60
C GLU A 103 7.73 -15.57 6.10
N TRP A 104 6.88 -16.11 5.22
CA TRP A 104 6.94 -15.91 3.78
C TRP A 104 6.80 -14.43 3.41
N MET A 105 5.81 -13.72 3.97
CA MET A 105 5.62 -12.29 3.72
C MET A 105 6.88 -11.48 4.10
N ALA A 106 7.56 -11.85 5.19
CA ALA A 106 8.82 -11.22 5.57
C ALA A 106 9.98 -11.56 4.60
N VAL A 107 10.03 -12.80 4.09
CA VAL A 107 10.99 -13.20 3.04
C VAL A 107 10.74 -12.45 1.73
N MET A 108 9.48 -12.18 1.36
CA MET A 108 9.11 -11.44 0.15
C MET A 108 9.52 -9.96 0.16
N GLN A 109 9.91 -9.41 1.32
CA GLN A 109 10.56 -8.08 1.40
C GLN A 109 12.05 -8.14 1.04
N LEU A 110 12.66 -9.33 1.19
CA LEU A 110 14.08 -9.58 1.02
C LEU A 110 14.41 -10.15 -0.36
N CYS A 111 13.61 -11.09 -0.83
CA CYS A 111 13.85 -11.86 -2.04
C CYS A 111 12.56 -11.94 -2.89
N PRO A 112 12.62 -11.58 -4.19
CA PRO A 112 11.48 -11.75 -5.07
C PRO A 112 11.18 -13.24 -5.31
N PRO A 113 9.90 -13.64 -5.41
CA PRO A 113 9.48 -15.03 -5.29
C PRO A 113 9.96 -15.97 -6.40
N LEU A 114 10.20 -15.48 -7.62
CA LEU A 114 10.43 -16.36 -8.78
C LEU A 114 11.63 -17.29 -8.61
N LEU A 115 12.71 -16.84 -7.95
CA LEU A 115 13.89 -17.66 -7.66
C LEU A 115 13.54 -18.86 -6.78
N ILE A 116 12.79 -18.62 -5.70
CA ILE A 116 12.37 -19.65 -4.74
C ILE A 116 11.35 -20.58 -5.40
N CYS A 117 10.32 -20.01 -6.04
CA CYS A 117 9.28 -20.79 -6.72
C CYS A 117 9.84 -21.65 -7.86
N ALA A 118 10.84 -21.17 -8.61
CA ALA A 118 11.49 -21.96 -9.65
C ALA A 118 12.31 -23.10 -9.05
N ALA A 119 13.05 -22.87 -7.96
CA ALA A 119 13.87 -23.89 -7.30
C ALA A 119 13.06 -25.12 -6.84
N TYR A 120 11.78 -24.95 -6.49
CA TYR A 120 10.87 -26.06 -6.18
C TYR A 120 10.81 -27.12 -7.30
N TYR A 121 10.90 -26.68 -8.55
CA TYR A 121 10.81 -27.55 -9.73
C TYR A 121 12.16 -28.09 -10.21
N LEU A 122 13.25 -27.95 -9.44
CA LEU A 122 14.59 -28.35 -9.89
C LEU A 122 14.70 -29.86 -10.15
N ASN A 123 14.09 -30.68 -9.31
CA ASN A 123 14.09 -32.13 -9.53
C ASN A 123 13.24 -32.52 -10.75
N ASP A 124 12.06 -31.92 -10.90
CA ASP A 124 11.19 -32.12 -12.07
C ASP A 124 11.91 -31.70 -13.36
N PHE A 125 12.67 -30.60 -13.29
CA PHE A 125 13.52 -30.14 -14.38
C PHE A 125 14.58 -31.20 -14.72
N ARG A 126 15.35 -31.69 -13.76
CA ARG A 126 16.40 -32.71 -14.01
C ARG A 126 15.87 -33.98 -14.66
N ASN A 127 14.68 -34.42 -14.26
CA ASN A 127 14.06 -35.65 -14.73
C ASN A 127 13.18 -35.46 -15.98
N ARG A 128 13.17 -34.27 -16.58
CA ARG A 128 12.33 -33.96 -17.74
C ARG A 128 12.75 -34.76 -18.97
N SER A 129 11.78 -35.18 -19.76
CA SER A 129 12.02 -35.82 -21.07
C SER A 129 12.43 -34.82 -22.16
N SER A 130 11.89 -33.60 -22.11
CA SER A 130 12.15 -32.55 -23.11
C SER A 130 12.04 -31.16 -22.49
N ASN A 131 12.99 -30.28 -22.83
CA ASN A 131 12.98 -28.86 -22.45
C ASN A 131 11.67 -28.17 -22.85
N SER A 132 11.19 -28.42 -24.07
CA SER A 132 10.00 -27.76 -24.61
C SER A 132 8.70 -28.27 -23.97
N SER A 133 8.59 -29.57 -23.70
CA SER A 133 7.43 -30.15 -23.01
C SER A 133 7.37 -29.65 -21.57
N PHE A 134 8.49 -29.71 -20.83
CA PHE A 134 8.57 -29.19 -19.47
C PHE A 134 8.20 -27.71 -19.39
N PHE A 135 8.77 -26.88 -20.28
CA PHE A 135 8.45 -25.46 -20.32
C PHE A 135 6.95 -25.20 -20.54
N ARG A 136 6.34 -25.89 -21.51
CA ARG A 136 4.92 -25.68 -21.87
C ARG A 136 3.94 -26.26 -20.86
N GLN A 137 4.23 -27.43 -20.29
CA GLN A 137 3.29 -28.19 -19.45
C GLN A 137 3.48 -27.93 -17.96
N VAL A 138 4.67 -27.50 -17.53
CA VAL A 138 4.96 -27.24 -16.11
C VAL A 138 5.14 -25.74 -15.85
N LEU A 139 6.06 -25.07 -16.56
CA LEU A 139 6.40 -23.68 -16.22
C LEU A 139 5.37 -22.66 -16.67
N ILE A 140 4.83 -22.78 -17.89
CA ILE A 140 3.80 -21.83 -18.37
C ILE A 140 2.58 -21.79 -17.45
N PRO A 141 1.95 -22.93 -17.05
CA PRO A 141 0.80 -22.90 -16.15
C PRO A 141 1.10 -22.28 -14.79
N GLN A 142 2.33 -22.46 -14.29
CA GLN A 142 2.72 -21.98 -12.97
C GLN A 142 3.17 -20.51 -12.97
N PHE A 143 3.71 -20.00 -14.08
CA PHE A 143 4.34 -18.67 -14.16
C PHE A 143 3.82 -17.88 -15.37
N SER A 144 2.52 -17.94 -15.64
CA SER A 144 1.88 -17.24 -16.76
C SER A 144 1.74 -15.73 -16.50
N SER A 145 1.57 -15.36 -15.23
CA SER A 145 0.96 -14.10 -14.79
C SER A 145 1.64 -13.53 -13.57
N SER A 146 1.91 -14.36 -12.55
CA SER A 146 2.51 -13.97 -11.28
C SER A 146 3.51 -15.01 -10.77
N ALA A 147 4.58 -14.55 -10.14
CA ALA A 147 5.53 -15.33 -9.39
C ALA A 147 5.13 -15.43 -7.91
N MET A 148 4.34 -14.48 -7.41
CA MET A 148 3.71 -14.59 -6.09
C MET A 148 2.85 -15.86 -6.00
N ARG A 149 2.77 -16.38 -4.78
CA ARG A 149 1.95 -17.55 -4.44
C ARG A 149 0.98 -17.18 -3.35
N ILE A 150 -0.16 -17.85 -3.37
CA ILE A 150 -1.14 -17.78 -2.30
C ILE A 150 -0.89 -18.94 -1.31
N PRO A 151 -1.23 -18.77 -0.02
CA PRO A 151 -1.25 -19.88 0.92
C PRO A 151 -2.39 -20.84 0.58
N TYR A 152 -2.19 -22.13 0.81
CA TYR A 152 -3.31 -23.07 0.80
C TYR A 152 -4.09 -22.91 2.09
N VAL A 153 -5.34 -22.47 1.99
CA VAL A 153 -6.23 -22.31 3.14
C VAL A 153 -7.49 -23.06 2.79
N PHE A 154 -7.62 -24.29 3.29
CA PHE A 154 -8.68 -25.23 2.93
C PHE A 154 -10.06 -24.56 2.86
N GLU A 155 -10.37 -23.71 3.83
CA GLU A 155 -11.66 -23.02 3.88
C GLU A 155 -11.85 -21.97 2.77
N LEU A 156 -10.81 -21.21 2.43
CA LEU A 156 -10.85 -20.25 1.32
C LEU A 156 -10.79 -20.95 -0.04
N ASP A 157 -10.00 -22.00 -0.19
CA ASP A 157 -9.99 -22.82 -1.40
C ASP A 157 -11.38 -23.43 -1.67
N ASN A 158 -12.06 -23.96 -0.64
CA ASN A 158 -13.44 -24.43 -0.79
C ASN A 158 -14.43 -23.30 -1.10
N TRP A 159 -14.31 -22.14 -0.45
CA TRP A 159 -15.10 -20.95 -0.78
C TRP A 159 -15.04 -20.61 -2.27
N ILE A 160 -13.82 -20.62 -2.81
CA ILE A 160 -13.50 -20.35 -4.20
C ILE A 160 -14.02 -21.47 -5.13
N ASN A 161 -13.91 -22.73 -4.73
CA ASN A 161 -14.40 -23.89 -5.48
C ASN A 161 -15.94 -23.99 -5.51
N ASP A 162 -16.61 -23.52 -4.47
CA ASP A 162 -18.09 -23.41 -4.39
C ASP A 162 -18.66 -22.29 -5.29
N GLY A 163 -17.80 -21.63 -6.07
CA GLY A 163 -18.18 -20.60 -7.03
C GLY A 163 -18.37 -19.22 -6.42
N LYS A 164 -17.96 -19.00 -5.16
CA LYS A 164 -17.91 -17.67 -4.53
C LYS A 164 -16.55 -17.03 -4.81
N GLY A 165 -16.50 -15.75 -5.18
CA GLY A 165 -15.24 -15.00 -5.28
C GLY A 165 -15.02 -14.07 -4.08
N LEU A 166 -13.79 -13.59 -3.93
CA LEU A 166 -13.42 -12.53 -3.01
C LEU A 166 -13.70 -11.16 -3.63
N MET A 167 -13.82 -10.15 -2.78
CA MET A 167 -14.05 -8.77 -3.20
C MET A 167 -12.86 -7.92 -2.75
N ASP A 168 -12.27 -7.20 -3.69
CA ASP A 168 -11.20 -6.24 -3.41
C ASP A 168 -11.73 -4.82 -3.64
N LEU A 169 -12.06 -4.13 -2.54
CA LEU A 169 -12.72 -2.82 -2.59
C LEU A 169 -11.74 -1.64 -2.49
N HIS A 170 -10.42 -1.92 -2.46
CA HIS A 170 -9.38 -0.91 -2.37
C HIS A 170 -8.12 -1.43 -3.08
N VAL A 171 -7.99 -1.10 -4.37
CA VAL A 171 -6.75 -1.34 -5.14
C VAL A 171 -6.31 -0.08 -5.85
N HIS A 172 -5.10 0.39 -5.58
CA HIS A 172 -4.42 1.36 -6.42
C HIS A 172 -3.95 0.63 -7.66
N LEU A 173 -4.43 1.00 -8.85
CA LEU A 173 -4.02 0.28 -10.05
C LEU A 173 -2.51 0.47 -10.27
N ASN A 174 -1.97 1.66 -9.99
CA ASN A 174 -0.52 1.89 -9.97
C ASN A 174 0.11 1.12 -8.81
N GLY A 175 1.36 0.66 -8.94
CA GLY A 175 2.02 -0.07 -7.84
C GLY A 175 1.62 -1.54 -7.72
N THR A 176 0.96 -2.11 -8.74
CA THR A 176 0.43 -3.49 -8.72
C THR A 176 1.41 -4.55 -9.21
N THR A 177 2.45 -4.17 -9.96
CA THR A 177 3.30 -5.15 -10.65
C THR A 177 4.34 -5.78 -9.72
N GLU A 178 4.45 -7.10 -9.61
CA GLU A 178 5.52 -7.67 -8.77
C GLU A 178 6.94 -7.43 -9.33
N THR A 179 7.97 -7.51 -8.46
CA THR A 179 9.37 -7.25 -8.85
C THR A 179 9.85 -8.14 -10.00
N ASP A 180 9.53 -9.43 -9.99
CA ASP A 180 9.97 -10.38 -11.02
C ASP A 180 9.41 -10.07 -12.40
N MET A 181 8.14 -9.61 -12.46
CA MET A 181 7.50 -9.20 -13.71
C MET A 181 8.20 -7.97 -14.29
N LEU A 182 8.54 -6.99 -13.44
CA LEU A 182 9.28 -5.79 -13.88
C LEU A 182 10.68 -6.15 -14.38
N TRP A 183 11.39 -7.03 -13.66
CA TRP A 183 12.72 -7.49 -14.06
C TRP A 183 12.70 -8.14 -15.44
N TRP A 184 11.88 -9.17 -15.62
CA TRP A 184 11.88 -9.97 -16.85
C TRP A 184 11.20 -9.29 -18.04
N SER A 185 10.28 -8.35 -17.81
CA SER A 185 9.68 -7.58 -18.91
C SER A 185 10.55 -6.42 -19.39
N GLN A 186 11.41 -5.86 -18.53
CA GLN A 186 12.17 -4.63 -18.85
C GLN A 186 13.66 -4.86 -19.12
N ILE A 187 14.30 -5.88 -18.54
CA ILE A 187 15.78 -6.04 -18.62
C ILE A 187 16.31 -6.16 -20.05
N GLY A 188 15.55 -6.76 -20.98
CA GLY A 188 15.92 -6.82 -22.40
C GLY A 188 15.91 -5.47 -23.12
N GLN A 189 15.28 -4.46 -22.52
CA GLN A 189 15.21 -3.08 -23.01
C GLN A 189 15.77 -2.10 -21.97
N VAL A 190 16.86 -2.50 -21.30
CA VAL A 190 17.42 -1.78 -20.13
C VAL A 190 17.66 -0.29 -20.36
N ASP A 191 18.07 0.16 -21.55
CA ASP A 191 18.29 1.58 -21.79
C ASP A 191 16.99 2.40 -21.81
N LYS A 192 15.87 1.82 -22.27
CA LYS A 192 14.55 2.47 -22.15
C LYS A 192 14.10 2.52 -20.69
N TRP A 193 14.40 1.47 -19.92
CA TRP A 193 14.08 1.43 -18.49
C TRP A 193 14.90 2.44 -17.68
N ILE A 194 16.20 2.56 -17.99
CA ILE A 194 17.08 3.59 -17.41
C ILE A 194 16.60 4.99 -17.80
N ALA A 195 16.13 5.20 -19.03
CA ALA A 195 15.60 6.50 -19.43
C ALA A 195 14.45 6.94 -18.53
N SER A 196 13.48 6.06 -18.23
CA SER A 196 12.38 6.40 -17.31
C SER A 196 12.84 6.66 -15.88
N LEU A 197 13.91 5.98 -15.40
CA LEU A 197 14.39 6.19 -14.03
C LEU A 197 15.04 7.57 -13.88
N ARG A 198 15.82 8.03 -14.87
CA ARG A 198 16.58 9.29 -14.78
C ARG A 198 15.69 10.51 -14.54
N ASP A 199 14.47 10.49 -15.07
CA ASP A 199 13.48 11.54 -14.88
C ASP A 199 13.04 11.68 -13.42
N SER A 200 13.09 10.59 -12.63
CA SER A 200 12.72 10.59 -11.21
C SER A 200 13.87 11.00 -10.28
N LEU A 201 15.13 10.75 -10.69
CA LEU A 201 16.33 10.98 -9.87
C LEU A 201 16.60 12.47 -9.59
N VAL A 202 15.90 13.39 -10.26
CA VAL A 202 15.95 14.83 -9.93
C VAL A 202 15.19 15.17 -8.65
N LYS A 203 14.26 14.30 -8.21
CA LYS A 203 13.44 14.49 -7.00
C LYS A 203 14.30 14.18 -5.76
N GLU A 204 14.45 15.15 -4.85
CA GLU A 204 15.26 15.01 -3.62
C GLU A 204 14.89 13.77 -2.80
N ARG A 205 13.60 13.56 -2.53
CA ARG A 205 13.10 12.39 -1.80
C ARG A 205 13.50 11.05 -2.42
N VAL A 206 13.57 10.96 -3.75
CA VAL A 206 14.02 9.74 -4.45
C VAL A 206 15.50 9.53 -4.18
N ARG A 207 16.32 10.59 -4.24
CA ARG A 207 17.75 10.48 -3.86
C ARG A 207 17.94 10.01 -2.43
N SER A 208 17.16 10.56 -1.49
CA SER A 208 17.19 10.13 -0.09
C SER A 208 16.83 8.66 0.09
N GLN A 209 15.88 8.11 -0.69
CA GLN A 209 15.57 6.67 -0.67
C GLN A 209 16.79 5.82 -1.08
N TYR A 210 17.49 6.22 -2.14
CA TYR A 210 18.69 5.53 -2.60
C TYR A 210 19.79 5.54 -1.52
N GLU A 211 20.03 6.69 -0.90
CA GLU A 211 21.01 6.85 0.19
C GLU A 211 20.64 6.01 1.42
N GLN A 212 19.37 6.04 1.85
CA GLN A 212 18.86 5.25 2.97
C GLN A 212 19.01 3.74 2.74
N LEU A 213 18.91 3.29 1.49
CA LEU A 213 19.05 1.89 1.10
C LEU A 213 20.50 1.49 0.73
N TYR A 214 21.45 2.41 0.91
CA TYR A 214 22.87 2.27 0.57
C TYR A 214 23.09 1.88 -0.90
N ILE A 215 22.36 2.52 -1.81
CA ILE A 215 22.44 2.31 -3.26
C ILE A 215 22.93 3.61 -3.92
N GLU A 216 24.15 3.59 -4.48
CA GLU A 216 24.65 4.71 -5.27
C GLU A 216 23.99 4.69 -6.66
N GLN A 217 23.46 5.83 -7.10
CA GLN A 217 22.57 5.94 -8.26
C GLN A 217 23.29 5.62 -9.58
N GLU A 218 24.45 6.24 -9.83
CA GLU A 218 25.20 6.04 -11.07
C GLU A 218 25.75 4.62 -11.16
N GLN A 219 26.18 4.07 -10.03
CA GLN A 219 26.60 2.68 -9.93
C GLN A 219 25.43 1.73 -10.17
N PHE A 220 24.24 2.01 -9.64
CA PHE A 220 23.06 1.17 -9.90
C PHE A 220 22.67 1.17 -11.38
N ILE A 221 22.75 2.33 -12.07
CA ILE A 221 22.55 2.42 -13.52
C ILE A 221 23.56 1.54 -14.28
N LYS A 222 24.84 1.57 -13.88
CA LYS A 222 25.88 0.70 -14.47
C LYS A 222 25.59 -0.77 -14.19
N GLN A 223 25.15 -1.11 -12.97
CA GLN A 223 24.77 -2.45 -12.56
C GLN A 223 23.60 -2.99 -13.40
N LEU A 224 22.57 -2.19 -13.71
CA LEU A 224 21.47 -2.64 -14.58
C LEU A 224 21.95 -3.02 -16.00
N ARG A 225 22.83 -2.21 -16.60
CA ARG A 225 23.44 -2.57 -17.89
C ARG A 225 24.32 -3.81 -17.79
N LEU A 226 25.07 -3.93 -16.70
CA LEU A 226 25.90 -5.09 -16.42
C LEU A 226 25.06 -6.37 -16.26
N ALA A 227 23.90 -6.29 -15.59
CA ALA A 227 22.97 -7.40 -15.45
C ALA A 227 22.52 -7.96 -16.79
N LEU A 228 22.14 -7.10 -17.75
CA LEU A 228 21.81 -7.56 -19.11
C LEU A 228 23.00 -8.25 -19.79
N ASN A 229 24.22 -7.73 -19.62
CA ASN A 229 25.42 -8.36 -20.17
C ASN A 229 25.74 -9.71 -19.51
N ILE A 230 25.50 -9.83 -18.20
CA ILE A 230 25.62 -11.10 -17.47
C ILE A 230 24.58 -12.09 -18.00
N ILE A 231 23.31 -11.70 -18.13
CA ILE A 231 22.24 -12.54 -18.68
C ILE A 231 22.63 -13.05 -20.07
N LYS A 232 23.08 -12.18 -20.99
CA LYS A 232 23.54 -12.59 -22.33
C LYS A 232 24.63 -13.66 -22.28
N LYS A 233 25.62 -13.50 -21.38
CA LYS A 233 26.70 -14.48 -21.21
C LYS A 233 26.18 -15.80 -20.65
N LEU A 234 25.30 -15.75 -19.65
CA LEU A 234 24.70 -16.92 -19.02
C LEU A 234 23.77 -17.68 -19.99
N VAL A 235 22.96 -16.96 -20.79
CA VAL A 235 22.10 -17.54 -21.84
C VAL A 235 22.92 -18.35 -22.84
N ARG A 236 24.05 -17.81 -23.32
CA ARG A 236 24.95 -18.55 -24.23
C ARG A 236 25.53 -19.82 -23.61
N ILE A 237 25.74 -19.83 -22.30
CA ILE A 237 26.23 -20.99 -21.57
C ILE A 237 25.12 -22.03 -21.44
N ILE A 238 23.92 -21.65 -20.97
CA ILE A 238 22.80 -22.59 -20.81
C ILE A 238 22.32 -23.13 -22.17
N ASN A 239 22.41 -22.36 -23.26
CA ASN A 239 21.97 -22.82 -24.59
C ASN A 239 22.83 -23.95 -25.17
N LYS A 240 23.97 -24.30 -24.56
CA LYS A 240 24.75 -25.46 -24.98
C LYS A 240 24.05 -26.78 -24.63
N ASP A 241 23.38 -26.85 -23.47
CA ASP A 241 22.78 -28.10 -22.97
C ASP A 241 21.26 -27.98 -22.74
N TYR A 242 20.76 -26.76 -22.53
CA TYR A 242 19.38 -26.45 -22.15
C TYR A 242 18.66 -25.61 -23.19
N LYS A 243 19.07 -25.67 -24.47
CA LYS A 243 18.47 -24.86 -25.54
C LYS A 243 16.94 -25.04 -25.55
N LEU A 244 16.22 -23.93 -25.41
CA LEU A 244 14.76 -23.88 -25.45
C LEU A 244 14.26 -23.00 -26.59
N PHE A 245 14.85 -21.81 -26.75
CA PHE A 245 14.44 -20.84 -27.76
C PHE A 245 15.37 -20.84 -28.99
N LYS A 246 14.85 -20.31 -30.10
CA LYS A 246 15.61 -20.22 -31.35
C LYS A 246 16.78 -19.25 -31.20
N ASN A 247 16.54 -18.10 -30.56
CA ASN A 247 17.53 -17.06 -30.38
C ASN A 247 17.80 -16.78 -28.90
N ASP A 248 19.02 -16.33 -28.57
CA ASP A 248 19.41 -15.98 -27.20
C ASP A 248 18.52 -14.88 -26.59
N TRP A 249 18.10 -13.90 -27.40
CA TRP A 249 17.31 -12.78 -26.91
C TRP A 249 15.88 -13.14 -26.53
N ASP A 250 15.37 -14.29 -27.00
CA ASP A 250 14.02 -14.74 -26.66
C ASP A 250 13.85 -15.02 -25.16
N TYR A 251 14.96 -15.24 -24.42
CA TYR A 251 14.97 -15.41 -22.96
C TYR A 251 14.70 -14.12 -22.18
N TYR A 252 15.16 -12.97 -22.70
CA TYR A 252 15.17 -11.71 -21.93
C TYR A 252 14.44 -10.54 -22.61
N ILE A 253 13.93 -10.72 -23.83
CA ILE A 253 13.04 -9.77 -24.49
C ILE A 253 11.59 -10.22 -24.33
N ASP A 254 10.74 -9.34 -23.82
CA ASP A 254 9.29 -9.50 -23.85
C ASP A 254 8.76 -9.25 -25.27
N ASN A 255 8.23 -10.29 -25.89
CA ASN A 255 7.62 -10.26 -27.22
C ASN A 255 6.10 -10.47 -27.17
N GLY A 256 5.50 -10.50 -25.96
CA GLY A 256 4.06 -10.71 -25.74
C GLY A 256 3.54 -12.13 -25.96
N ASN A 257 4.31 -13.01 -26.62
CA ASN A 257 3.85 -14.35 -27.02
C ASN A 257 4.19 -15.46 -26.02
N THR A 258 5.07 -15.19 -25.07
CA THR A 258 5.54 -16.19 -24.10
C THR A 258 5.66 -15.52 -22.73
N PRO A 259 5.04 -16.08 -21.68
CA PRO A 259 5.08 -15.49 -20.35
C PRO A 259 6.51 -15.24 -19.86
N VAL A 260 6.82 -13.99 -19.51
CA VAL A 260 8.18 -13.56 -19.13
C VAL A 260 8.66 -14.23 -17.84
N LEU A 261 7.75 -14.49 -16.91
CA LEU A 261 8.08 -15.18 -15.66
C LEU A 261 8.44 -16.65 -15.90
N ALA A 262 7.73 -17.34 -16.80
CA ALA A 262 8.10 -18.71 -17.19
C ALA A 262 9.49 -18.77 -17.84
N LYS A 263 9.84 -17.78 -18.68
CA LYS A 263 11.20 -17.65 -19.24
C LYS A 263 12.23 -17.49 -18.13
N GLY A 264 11.95 -16.62 -17.16
CA GLY A 264 12.80 -16.40 -16.00
C GLY A 264 12.98 -17.65 -15.13
N ALA A 265 11.90 -18.36 -14.82
CA ALA A 265 11.93 -19.62 -14.09
C ALA A 265 12.79 -20.68 -14.80
N TYR A 266 12.62 -20.82 -16.12
CA TYR A 266 13.44 -21.75 -16.92
C TYR A 266 14.93 -21.36 -16.90
N PHE A 267 15.22 -20.06 -17.04
CA PHE A 267 16.59 -19.54 -16.94
C PHE A 267 17.23 -19.87 -15.58
N TYR A 268 16.52 -19.66 -14.47
CA TYR A 268 17.01 -20.00 -13.14
C TYR A 268 17.22 -21.50 -12.95
N LEU A 269 16.28 -22.33 -13.39
CA LEU A 269 16.38 -23.80 -13.33
C LEU A 269 17.59 -24.33 -14.09
N ALA A 270 17.79 -23.87 -15.34
CA ALA A 270 18.94 -24.26 -16.15
C ALA A 270 20.26 -23.85 -15.50
N LEU A 271 20.31 -22.69 -14.85
CA LEU A 271 21.50 -22.25 -14.11
C LEU A 271 21.72 -23.05 -12.84
N PHE A 272 20.69 -23.31 -12.04
CA PHE A 272 20.81 -24.14 -10.83
C PHE A 272 21.38 -25.52 -11.15
N ASP A 273 20.90 -26.14 -12.22
CA ASP A 273 21.39 -27.45 -12.67
C ASP A 273 22.83 -27.38 -13.19
N LYS A 274 23.13 -26.41 -14.06
CA LYS A 274 24.48 -26.21 -14.62
C LYS A 274 25.53 -25.91 -13.53
N ILE A 275 25.21 -25.02 -12.60
CA ILE A 275 26.11 -24.60 -11.53
C ILE A 275 26.38 -25.75 -10.56
N GLN A 276 25.37 -26.55 -10.23
CA GLN A 276 25.53 -27.69 -9.33
C GLN A 276 26.32 -28.85 -9.96
N ASN A 277 26.11 -29.14 -11.25
CA ASN A 277 26.77 -30.25 -11.93
C ASN A 277 28.23 -29.96 -12.34
N GLU A 278 28.55 -28.70 -12.68
CA GLU A 278 29.90 -28.34 -13.16
C GLU A 278 30.81 -27.75 -12.09
N GLY A 279 30.27 -27.31 -10.95
CA GLY A 279 31.04 -26.64 -9.90
C GLY A 279 31.77 -25.38 -10.38
N ASN A 280 31.35 -24.80 -11.51
CA ASN A 280 32.08 -23.71 -12.16
C ASN A 280 31.90 -22.40 -11.40
N LEU A 281 32.92 -22.05 -10.61
CA LEU A 281 32.94 -20.85 -9.77
C LEU A 281 32.64 -19.57 -10.56
N ASN A 282 33.09 -19.46 -11.81
CA ASN A 282 32.84 -18.28 -12.64
C ASN A 282 31.37 -18.13 -13.03
N ILE A 283 30.66 -19.24 -13.28
CA ILE A 283 29.21 -19.22 -13.54
C ILE A 283 28.47 -18.85 -12.24
N ALA A 284 28.85 -19.47 -11.12
CA ALA A 284 28.28 -19.18 -9.81
C ALA A 284 28.44 -17.70 -9.41
N CYS A 285 29.63 -17.12 -9.58
CA CYS A 285 29.89 -15.70 -9.32
C CYS A 285 29.05 -14.78 -10.22
N LYS A 286 28.93 -15.08 -11.52
CA LYS A 286 28.09 -14.30 -12.44
C LYS A 286 26.62 -14.35 -12.04
N PHE A 287 26.12 -15.52 -11.67
CA PHE A 287 24.74 -15.66 -11.22
C PHE A 287 24.50 -14.96 -9.88
N HIS A 288 25.43 -15.09 -8.93
CA HIS A 288 25.36 -14.37 -7.66
C HIS A 288 25.37 -12.84 -7.87
N HIS A 289 26.25 -12.34 -8.75
CA HIS A 289 26.29 -10.93 -9.12
C HIS A 289 24.95 -10.47 -9.71
N LEU A 290 24.34 -11.28 -10.58
CA LEU A 290 23.03 -10.97 -11.16
C LEU A 290 21.94 -10.83 -10.10
N ILE A 291 21.85 -11.77 -9.16
CA ILE A 291 20.80 -11.74 -8.13
C ILE A 291 21.03 -10.64 -7.08
N LEU A 292 22.28 -10.24 -6.83
CA LEU A 292 22.58 -9.08 -5.98
C LEU A 292 22.10 -7.76 -6.61
N ILE A 293 22.25 -7.62 -7.94
CA ILE A 293 21.70 -6.47 -8.67
C ILE A 293 20.17 -6.47 -8.61
N LEU A 294 19.54 -7.64 -8.80
CA LEU A 294 18.09 -7.82 -8.60
C LEU A 294 17.68 -7.48 -7.16
N GLY A 295 18.50 -7.81 -6.17
CA GLY A 295 18.30 -7.44 -4.77
C GLY A 295 18.22 -5.94 -4.55
N ASN A 296 19.13 -5.17 -5.14
CA ASN A 296 19.09 -3.70 -5.12
C ASN A 296 17.81 -3.14 -5.75
N LEU A 297 17.42 -3.67 -6.91
CA LEU A 297 16.17 -3.28 -7.55
C LEU A 297 14.96 -3.59 -6.65
N HIS A 298 14.93 -4.78 -6.04
CA HIS A 298 13.83 -5.20 -5.18
C HIS A 298 13.66 -4.30 -3.96
N LYS A 299 14.75 -3.85 -3.30
CA LYS A 299 14.63 -2.90 -2.18
C LYS A 299 13.99 -1.56 -2.58
N LEU A 300 14.20 -1.13 -3.82
CA LEU A 300 13.65 0.12 -4.33
C LEU A 300 12.17 -0.01 -4.71
N LEU A 301 11.69 -1.23 -4.97
CA LEU A 301 10.34 -1.49 -5.47
C LEU A 301 9.34 -1.94 -4.41
N VAL A 302 9.81 -2.47 -3.28
CA VAL A 302 9.00 -3.10 -2.24
C VAL A 302 9.20 -2.36 -0.91
N GLN A 303 8.14 -2.22 -0.14
CA GLN A 303 8.19 -1.56 1.17
C GLN A 303 9.14 -2.31 2.10
N GLN A 304 10.15 -1.61 2.62
CA GLN A 304 11.11 -2.18 3.56
C GLN A 304 10.63 -2.01 5.01
N LYS A 305 10.97 -2.95 5.88
CA LYS A 305 10.57 -2.95 7.31
C LYS A 305 10.96 -1.66 8.06
N ASN A 306 12.06 -1.02 7.68
CA ASN A 306 12.57 0.22 8.29
C ASN A 306 12.00 1.50 7.64
N GLN A 307 11.21 1.37 6.58
CA GLN A 307 10.46 2.46 5.97
C GLN A 307 9.09 2.51 6.66
N LYS A 308 8.86 3.49 7.54
CA LYS A 308 7.60 3.67 8.28
C LYS A 308 6.95 5.01 7.95
N GLY A 309 5.62 5.04 7.99
CA GLY A 309 4.81 6.19 7.61
C GLY A 309 4.68 6.38 6.10
N PHE A 310 3.67 7.15 5.71
CA PHE A 310 3.30 7.40 4.32
C PHE A 310 4.43 8.13 3.57
N THR A 311 5.17 9.01 4.24
CA THR A 311 6.28 9.73 3.61
C THR A 311 7.34 8.78 3.06
N GLN A 312 7.62 7.66 3.74
CA GLN A 312 8.57 6.66 3.26
C GLN A 312 7.95 5.78 2.17
N PHE A 313 6.71 5.34 2.37
CA PHE A 313 5.96 4.56 1.37
C PHE A 313 5.81 5.30 0.04
N GLY A 314 5.40 6.57 0.07
CA GLY A 314 5.15 7.38 -1.12
C GLY A 314 6.37 7.60 -2.01
N VAL A 315 7.60 7.34 -1.54
CA VAL A 315 8.79 7.44 -2.39
C VAL A 315 8.92 6.27 -3.38
N ILE A 316 8.39 5.10 -3.03
CA ILE A 316 8.46 3.89 -3.87
C ILE A 316 7.78 4.09 -5.23
N PRO A 317 6.50 4.53 -5.31
CA PRO A 317 5.90 4.80 -6.61
C PRO A 317 6.59 5.99 -7.33
N ASP A 318 7.20 6.92 -6.58
CA ASP A 318 7.81 8.14 -7.13
C ASP A 318 9.20 7.95 -7.76
N ASN A 319 9.83 6.79 -7.60
CA ASN A 319 11.11 6.46 -8.24
C ASN A 319 10.97 5.97 -9.69
N ASP A 320 9.73 5.90 -10.21
CA ASP A 320 9.37 5.62 -11.61
C ASP A 320 9.95 4.30 -12.20
N LEU A 321 10.51 3.40 -11.38
CA LEU A 321 11.05 2.11 -11.82
C LEU A 321 9.98 1.17 -12.41
N ARG A 322 8.71 1.42 -12.07
CA ARG A 322 7.52 0.69 -12.55
C ARG A 322 6.93 1.28 -13.81
N TRP A 323 7.11 2.58 -14.01
CA TRP A 323 6.32 3.39 -14.94
C TRP A 323 6.39 2.90 -16.38
N SER A 324 7.59 2.52 -16.85
CA SER A 324 7.81 2.09 -18.23
C SER A 324 7.01 0.84 -18.62
N HIS A 325 6.74 -0.04 -17.65
CA HIS A 325 5.87 -1.21 -17.77
C HIS A 325 4.41 -0.84 -17.49
N GLU A 326 4.13 -0.26 -16.32
CA GLU A 326 2.76 -0.08 -15.83
C GLU A 326 1.93 0.86 -16.72
N SER A 327 2.56 1.89 -17.32
CA SER A 327 1.88 2.83 -18.22
C SER A 327 1.27 2.19 -19.47
N LYS A 328 1.66 0.95 -19.83
CA LYS A 328 1.23 0.26 -21.05
C LYS A 328 0.46 -1.04 -20.80
N GLU A 329 0.77 -1.74 -19.71
CA GLU A 329 0.43 -3.15 -19.51
C GLU A 329 -0.70 -3.39 -18.48
N TYR A 330 -1.86 -2.75 -18.65
CA TYR A 330 -3.02 -2.99 -17.76
C TYR A 330 -3.49 -4.45 -17.76
N LEU A 331 -3.47 -5.13 -18.92
CA LEU A 331 -3.82 -6.55 -19.01
C LEU A 331 -2.97 -7.44 -18.09
N LYS A 332 -1.65 -7.21 -18.01
CA LYS A 332 -0.75 -7.99 -17.14
C LYS A 332 -0.99 -7.69 -15.67
N ARG A 333 -1.15 -6.40 -15.33
CA ARG A 333 -1.47 -5.94 -13.97
C ARG A 333 -2.78 -6.53 -13.46
N LEU A 334 -3.86 -6.41 -14.24
CA LEU A 334 -5.18 -6.97 -13.90
C LEU A 334 -5.12 -8.48 -13.70
N ARG A 335 -4.31 -9.20 -14.49
CA ARG A 335 -4.13 -10.64 -14.32
C ARG A 335 -3.46 -11.01 -12.99
N GLN A 336 -2.47 -10.23 -12.54
CA GLN A 336 -1.82 -10.40 -11.24
C GLN A 336 -2.76 -10.10 -10.06
N ILE A 337 -3.69 -9.16 -10.24
CA ILE A 337 -4.67 -8.80 -9.21
C ILE A 337 -5.75 -9.89 -9.07
N ILE A 338 -6.26 -10.42 -10.19
CA ILE A 338 -7.49 -11.24 -10.24
C ILE A 338 -7.23 -12.75 -10.07
N SER A 339 -5.99 -13.22 -10.29
CA SER A 339 -5.66 -14.65 -10.34
C SER A 339 -4.24 -14.98 -9.86
N ASP A 340 -4.03 -16.23 -9.44
CA ASP A 340 -2.73 -16.77 -8.99
C ASP A 340 -2.02 -17.62 -10.05
N ASN A 341 -2.34 -17.40 -11.34
CA ASN A 341 -2.03 -18.18 -12.56
C ASN A 341 -2.98 -19.35 -12.85
N GLN A 342 -3.50 -20.03 -11.84
CA GLN A 342 -4.23 -21.28 -12.02
C GLN A 342 -5.73 -21.06 -11.98
N PHE A 343 -6.19 -20.21 -11.07
CA PHE A 343 -7.60 -19.86 -10.96
C PHE A 343 -7.79 -18.38 -10.64
N CYS A 344 -8.94 -17.86 -11.07
CA CYS A 344 -9.43 -16.57 -10.61
C CYS A 344 -9.94 -16.71 -9.18
N PHE A 345 -9.72 -15.73 -8.31
CA PHE A 345 -10.25 -15.75 -6.94
C PHE A 345 -11.12 -14.52 -6.62
N ILE A 346 -11.35 -13.63 -7.58
CA ILE A 346 -12.10 -12.37 -7.40
C ILE A 346 -13.46 -12.43 -8.10
N ASP A 347 -14.51 -11.96 -7.41
CA ASP A 347 -15.82 -11.65 -8.00
C ASP A 347 -15.98 -10.16 -8.32
N TYR A 348 -15.36 -9.28 -7.52
CA TYR A 348 -15.49 -7.83 -7.63
C TYR A 348 -14.17 -7.10 -7.36
N LEU A 349 -13.82 -6.16 -8.24
CA LEU A 349 -12.62 -5.33 -8.13
C LEU A 349 -12.98 -3.84 -8.21
N GLU A 350 -12.51 -3.06 -7.24
CA GLU A 350 -12.51 -1.60 -7.28
C GLU A 350 -11.11 -1.07 -7.59
N GLY A 351 -10.90 -0.67 -8.85
CA GLY A 351 -9.62 -0.15 -9.33
C GLY A 351 -9.57 1.37 -9.26
N ARG A 352 -8.57 1.91 -8.55
CA ARG A 352 -8.33 3.36 -8.44
C ARG A 352 -7.39 3.85 -9.53
N PHE A 353 -7.80 4.91 -10.23
CA PHE A 353 -7.00 5.59 -11.24
C PHE A 353 -6.94 7.10 -10.93
N SER A 354 -5.80 7.74 -11.21
CA SER A 354 -5.67 9.19 -11.00
C SER A 354 -6.23 9.99 -12.19
N PRO A 355 -7.20 10.90 -11.97
CA PRO A 355 -7.73 11.73 -13.04
C PRO A 355 -6.74 12.83 -13.46
N SER A 356 -6.69 13.09 -14.77
CA SER A 356 -6.06 14.24 -15.42
C SER A 356 -6.99 15.45 -15.46
N SER A 357 -6.43 16.65 -15.63
CA SER A 357 -7.19 17.86 -15.93
C SER A 357 -7.74 17.87 -17.37
N GLN A 358 -7.27 16.95 -18.23
CA GLN A 358 -7.68 16.84 -19.62
C GLN A 358 -8.64 15.66 -19.83
N SER A 359 -9.85 15.93 -20.32
CA SER A 359 -10.89 14.89 -20.48
C SER A 359 -10.50 13.81 -21.49
N ASN A 360 -9.70 14.16 -22.49
CA ASN A 360 -9.25 13.19 -23.50
C ASN A 360 -8.24 12.18 -22.90
N ASP A 361 -7.38 12.61 -21.97
CA ASP A 361 -6.44 11.70 -21.33
C ASP A 361 -7.16 10.75 -20.36
N ASN A 362 -8.13 11.28 -19.61
CA ASN A 362 -9.03 10.46 -18.80
C ASN A 362 -9.74 9.38 -19.63
N LEU A 363 -10.37 9.77 -20.76
CA LEU A 363 -11.03 8.82 -21.66
C LEU A 363 -10.08 7.74 -22.19
N LYS A 364 -8.85 8.10 -22.56
CA LYS A 364 -7.85 7.13 -23.04
C LYS A 364 -7.51 6.10 -21.97
N ILE A 365 -7.21 6.54 -20.74
CA ILE A 365 -6.87 5.64 -19.63
C ILE A 365 -8.05 4.74 -19.26
N ILE A 366 -9.23 5.32 -19.10
CA ILE A 366 -10.44 4.59 -18.70
C ILE A 366 -10.80 3.53 -19.75
N LYS A 367 -10.78 3.91 -21.04
CA LYS A 367 -11.03 2.97 -22.13
C LYS A 367 -9.98 1.87 -22.16
N LYS A 368 -8.70 2.19 -22.01
CA LYS A 368 -7.62 1.20 -21.99
C LYS A 368 -7.78 0.19 -20.84
N ILE A 369 -8.13 0.66 -19.65
CA ILE A 369 -8.41 -0.23 -18.50
C ILE A 369 -9.58 -1.16 -18.82
N ASN A 370 -10.69 -0.61 -19.32
CA ASN A 370 -11.88 -1.38 -19.64
C ASN A 370 -11.64 -2.42 -20.75
N ASP A 371 -11.01 -2.01 -21.86
CA ASP A 371 -10.71 -2.89 -22.99
C ASP A 371 -9.80 -4.07 -22.56
N ASP A 372 -8.78 -3.81 -21.73
CA ASP A 372 -7.91 -4.86 -21.19
C ASP A 372 -8.64 -5.76 -20.18
N PHE A 373 -9.53 -5.20 -19.36
CA PHE A 373 -10.35 -5.97 -18.42
C PHE A 373 -11.35 -6.88 -19.15
N GLU A 374 -12.03 -6.39 -20.18
CA GLU A 374 -12.94 -7.20 -21.01
C GLU A 374 -12.19 -8.33 -21.72
N LYS A 375 -10.99 -8.04 -22.24
CA LYS A 375 -10.12 -9.05 -22.83
C LYS A 375 -9.77 -10.14 -21.81
N LEU A 376 -9.37 -9.75 -20.59
CA LEU A 376 -9.07 -10.68 -19.51
C LEU A 376 -10.30 -11.53 -19.14
N CYS A 377 -11.48 -10.91 -19.01
CA CYS A 377 -12.70 -11.62 -18.70
C CYS A 377 -13.00 -12.71 -19.74
N LYS A 378 -12.85 -12.42 -21.04
CA LYS A 378 -13.05 -13.40 -22.12
C LYS A 378 -12.12 -14.60 -22.00
N GLU A 379 -10.90 -14.41 -21.50
CA GLU A 379 -9.94 -15.49 -21.26
C GLU A 379 -10.32 -16.36 -20.04
N ILE A 380 -10.87 -15.75 -18.99
CA ILE A 380 -11.25 -16.44 -17.73
C ILE A 380 -12.62 -17.14 -17.84
N SER A 381 -13.53 -16.64 -18.68
CA SER A 381 -14.96 -17.02 -18.74
C SER A 381 -15.26 -18.48 -19.11
N SER A 382 -14.27 -19.32 -19.40
CA SER A 382 -14.51 -20.72 -19.76
C SER A 382 -15.06 -21.57 -18.61
N ASN A 383 -14.91 -21.17 -17.33
CA ASN A 383 -15.28 -22.01 -16.18
C ASN A 383 -15.88 -21.26 -14.94
N ARG A 384 -16.21 -19.97 -14.99
CA ARG A 384 -16.70 -19.21 -13.80
C ARG A 384 -17.65 -18.04 -14.07
N LYS A 385 -18.25 -17.56 -12.96
CA LYS A 385 -19.04 -16.31 -12.85
C LYS A 385 -18.24 -15.10 -13.36
N LYS A 386 -18.93 -14.12 -13.95
CA LYS A 386 -18.35 -12.92 -14.55
C LYS A 386 -17.78 -11.99 -13.47
N VAL A 387 -16.45 -11.81 -13.46
CA VAL A 387 -15.76 -10.79 -12.64
C VAL A 387 -16.27 -9.40 -13.03
N LYS A 388 -16.48 -8.53 -12.03
CA LYS A 388 -16.89 -7.13 -12.26
C LYS A 388 -15.80 -6.16 -11.82
N LEU A 389 -15.66 -5.08 -12.57
CA LEU A 389 -14.76 -3.97 -12.29
C LEU A 389 -15.55 -2.67 -12.15
N SER A 390 -15.25 -1.92 -11.10
CA SER A 390 -15.62 -0.51 -10.97
C SER A 390 -14.39 0.36 -10.79
N LEU A 391 -14.44 1.57 -11.34
CA LEU A 391 -13.36 2.54 -11.33
C LEU A 391 -13.67 3.69 -10.38
N ILE A 392 -12.66 4.01 -9.57
CA ILE A 392 -12.72 5.07 -8.56
C ILE A 392 -11.68 6.12 -8.94
N ALA A 393 -12.11 7.37 -9.09
CA ALA A 393 -11.21 8.46 -9.46
C ALA A 393 -10.45 8.97 -8.23
N HIS A 394 -9.15 8.75 -8.21
CA HIS A 394 -8.27 8.92 -7.07
C HIS A 394 -7.48 10.24 -7.13
N PHE A 395 -7.92 11.23 -6.36
CA PHE A 395 -7.29 12.55 -6.24
C PHE A 395 -6.10 12.51 -5.28
N ILE A 396 -5.02 13.22 -5.62
CA ILE A 396 -3.75 13.17 -4.89
C ILE A 396 -3.65 14.37 -3.93
N LYS A 397 -3.48 14.09 -2.63
CA LYS A 397 -3.12 15.08 -1.60
C LYS A 397 -1.71 15.61 -1.85
N LYS A 398 -1.56 16.93 -1.78
CA LYS A 398 -0.28 17.64 -2.01
C LYS A 398 -0.09 18.74 -1.00
N MET A 399 1.15 18.92 -0.57
CA MET A 399 1.56 20.01 0.31
C MET A 399 1.22 21.36 -0.31
N ASP A 400 0.84 22.33 0.53
CA ASP A 400 0.71 23.72 0.09
C ASP A 400 2.11 24.26 -0.28
N LYS A 401 2.29 24.67 -1.53
CA LYS A 401 3.57 25.22 -2.01
C LYS A 401 3.87 26.59 -1.41
N ASN A 402 2.83 27.34 -1.05
CA ASN A 402 2.95 28.71 -0.59
C ASN A 402 2.19 28.91 0.74
N PRO A 403 2.57 28.16 1.80
CA PRO A 403 1.78 28.03 3.04
C PRO A 403 1.67 29.33 3.84
N TYR A 404 2.45 30.36 3.50
CA TYR A 404 2.44 31.68 4.15
C TYR A 404 2.00 32.82 3.23
N SER A 405 1.54 32.52 2.01
CA SER A 405 1.05 33.53 1.08
C SER A 405 -0.27 34.15 1.54
N HIS A 406 -0.64 35.27 0.89
CA HIS A 406 -1.94 35.94 1.08
C HIS A 406 -3.08 35.27 0.30
N PHE A 407 -2.82 34.16 -0.42
CA PHE A 407 -3.86 33.35 -1.05
C PHE A 407 -4.45 32.37 -0.04
N GLU A 408 -5.61 31.80 -0.33
CA GLU A 408 -6.18 30.74 0.49
C GLU A 408 -5.23 29.54 0.60
N ARG A 409 -5.26 28.88 1.75
CA ARG A 409 -4.54 27.61 1.96
C ARG A 409 -4.84 26.61 0.84
N HIS A 410 -3.77 26.03 0.30
CA HIS A 410 -3.79 25.07 -0.80
C HIS A 410 -4.43 25.59 -2.09
N SER A 411 -4.34 26.89 -2.38
CA SER A 411 -4.92 27.53 -3.57
C SER A 411 -4.63 26.79 -4.89
N GLU A 412 -3.37 26.39 -5.12
CA GLU A 412 -2.97 25.64 -6.30
C GLU A 412 -3.66 24.26 -6.38
N LEU A 413 -3.70 23.53 -5.27
CA LEU A 413 -4.31 22.20 -5.20
C LEU A 413 -5.83 22.30 -5.35
N ARG A 414 -6.49 23.27 -4.71
CA ARG A 414 -7.94 23.54 -4.87
C ARG A 414 -8.30 23.76 -6.34
N ARG A 415 -7.51 24.57 -7.05
CA ARG A 415 -7.69 24.81 -8.50
C ARG A 415 -7.48 23.53 -9.32
N GLU A 416 -6.44 22.75 -9.02
CA GLU A 416 -6.18 21.48 -9.70
C GLU A 416 -7.33 20.48 -9.51
N ILE A 417 -7.83 20.32 -8.28
CA ILE A 417 -8.97 19.43 -7.96
C ILE A 417 -10.22 19.89 -8.71
N SER A 418 -10.53 21.19 -8.71
CA SER A 418 -11.66 21.74 -9.46
C SER A 418 -11.55 21.45 -10.97
N GLN A 419 -10.38 21.65 -11.58
CA GLN A 419 -10.16 21.34 -13.00
C GLN A 419 -10.34 19.85 -13.32
N LYS A 420 -9.76 18.97 -12.48
CA LYS A 420 -9.92 17.51 -12.60
C LYS A 420 -11.37 17.08 -12.43
N SER A 421 -12.09 17.70 -11.50
CA SER A 421 -13.52 17.45 -11.24
C SER A 421 -14.37 17.76 -12.46
N HIS A 422 -14.20 18.95 -13.05
CA HIS A 422 -14.86 19.33 -14.30
C HIS A 422 -14.51 18.37 -15.46
N SER A 423 -13.23 18.00 -15.56
CA SER A 423 -12.78 17.06 -16.57
C SER A 423 -13.47 15.69 -16.45
N LEU A 424 -13.57 15.16 -15.22
CA LEU A 424 -14.18 13.87 -14.93
C LEU A 424 -15.69 13.88 -15.20
N LEU A 425 -16.41 14.93 -14.77
CA LEU A 425 -17.84 15.10 -15.08
C LEU A 425 -18.11 15.09 -16.59
N ASN A 426 -17.25 15.74 -17.38
CA ASN A 426 -17.34 15.71 -18.84
C ASN A 426 -17.10 14.30 -19.40
N VAL A 427 -16.19 13.53 -18.81
CA VAL A 427 -15.94 12.14 -19.21
C VAL A 427 -17.16 11.26 -18.93
N VAL A 428 -17.75 11.37 -17.74
CA VAL A 428 -18.95 10.60 -17.35
C VAL A 428 -20.12 10.91 -18.28
N LYS A 429 -20.35 12.18 -18.62
CA LYS A 429 -21.35 12.58 -19.62
C LYS A 429 -21.10 11.95 -20.98
N ARG A 430 -19.84 11.92 -21.45
CA ARG A 430 -19.46 11.31 -22.73
C ARG A 430 -19.62 9.79 -22.73
N ILE A 431 -19.24 9.11 -21.65
CA ILE A 431 -19.43 7.66 -21.47
C ILE A 431 -20.91 7.32 -21.59
N LYS A 432 -21.77 8.06 -20.88
CA LYS A 432 -23.23 7.89 -20.92
C LYS A 432 -23.81 8.15 -22.32
N HIS A 433 -23.44 9.28 -22.93
CA HIS A 433 -23.89 9.63 -24.29
C HIS A 433 -23.51 8.55 -25.31
N ASN A 434 -22.31 7.99 -25.22
CA ASN A 434 -21.80 6.98 -26.14
C ASN A 434 -22.16 5.54 -25.75
N LYS A 435 -22.88 5.34 -24.64
CA LYS A 435 -23.28 4.03 -24.10
C LYS A 435 -22.10 3.06 -23.92
N TRP A 436 -20.97 3.56 -23.41
CA TRP A 436 -19.83 2.70 -23.11
C TRP A 436 -20.09 1.92 -21.81
N GLU A 437 -19.82 0.62 -21.81
CA GLU A 437 -19.97 -0.26 -20.63
C GLU A 437 -18.84 -0.07 -19.60
N VAL A 438 -18.64 1.18 -19.13
CA VAL A 438 -17.63 1.52 -18.12
C VAL A 438 -18.32 1.96 -16.84
N GLN A 439 -17.89 1.41 -15.70
CA GLN A 439 -18.44 1.71 -14.39
C GLN A 439 -17.50 2.67 -13.64
N ILE A 440 -17.70 3.99 -13.73
CA ILE A 440 -17.06 4.96 -12.82
C ILE A 440 -18.07 5.24 -11.72
N LYS A 441 -17.73 4.88 -10.49
CA LYS A 441 -18.73 4.83 -9.40
C LYS A 441 -18.41 5.67 -8.18
N GLY A 442 -17.15 6.05 -8.02
CA GLY A 442 -16.74 6.84 -6.87
C GLY A 442 -15.56 7.75 -7.13
N ILE A 443 -15.33 8.61 -6.14
CA ILE A 443 -14.16 9.46 -6.02
C ILE A 443 -13.45 9.14 -4.71
N ASP A 444 -12.14 9.33 -4.71
CA ASP A 444 -11.25 9.14 -3.57
C ASP A 444 -10.27 10.30 -3.45
N ALA A 445 -9.74 10.55 -2.26
CA ALA A 445 -8.48 11.26 -2.13
C ALA A 445 -7.54 10.58 -1.12
N ALA A 446 -6.32 10.28 -1.58
CA ALA A 446 -5.22 9.81 -0.73
C ALA A 446 -3.88 10.38 -1.21
N SER A 447 -2.79 9.67 -0.97
CA SER A 447 -1.45 10.22 -0.74
C SER A 447 -1.30 10.67 0.71
N ASN A 448 -0.14 11.25 1.03
CA ASN A 448 0.25 11.65 2.37
C ASN A 448 -0.83 12.50 3.04
N GLU A 449 -1.41 11.99 4.14
CA GLU A 449 -2.53 12.64 4.83
C GLU A 449 -2.15 13.98 5.48
N MET A 450 -0.89 14.15 5.89
CA MET A 450 -0.37 15.41 6.44
C MET A 450 -0.25 16.51 5.36
N SER A 451 -0.42 16.16 4.08
CA SER A 451 -0.27 17.11 2.98
C SER A 451 -1.49 18.00 2.76
N ALA A 452 -2.69 17.44 2.92
CA ALA A 452 -3.95 18.17 2.69
C ALA A 452 -5.11 17.45 3.38
N GLY A 453 -5.89 18.21 4.15
CA GLY A 453 -7.10 17.72 4.81
C GLY A 453 -8.37 17.82 3.96
N PRO A 454 -9.53 17.37 4.49
CA PRO A 454 -10.78 17.26 3.75
C PRO A 454 -11.33 18.62 3.29
N GLU A 455 -11.04 19.69 4.03
CA GLU A 455 -11.43 21.08 3.69
C GLU A 455 -10.93 21.52 2.29
N VAL A 456 -9.85 20.92 1.80
CA VAL A 456 -9.27 21.24 0.49
C VAL A 456 -10.10 20.63 -0.65
N PHE A 457 -10.70 19.47 -0.40
CA PHE A 457 -11.44 18.68 -1.37
C PHE A 457 -12.94 18.97 -1.34
N SER A 458 -13.47 19.40 -0.19
CA SER A 458 -14.91 19.53 0.05
C SER A 458 -15.67 20.35 -1.00
N PRO A 459 -15.19 21.51 -1.52
CA PRO A 459 -15.99 22.28 -2.47
C PRO A 459 -16.14 21.55 -3.80
N ALA A 460 -15.05 20.95 -4.29
CA ALA A 460 -15.04 20.23 -5.56
C ALA A 460 -15.78 18.89 -5.46
N PHE A 461 -15.65 18.16 -4.34
CA PHE A 461 -16.35 16.89 -4.12
C PHE A 461 -17.87 17.10 -4.03
N ARG A 462 -18.30 18.13 -3.29
CA ARG A 462 -19.71 18.54 -3.25
C ARG A 462 -20.22 18.95 -4.63
N TYR A 463 -19.43 19.75 -5.37
CA TYR A 463 -19.78 20.15 -6.72
C TYR A 463 -19.94 18.93 -7.67
N MET A 464 -19.02 17.97 -7.63
CA MET A 464 -19.12 16.74 -8.41
C MET A 464 -20.37 15.94 -8.06
N ARG A 465 -20.67 15.77 -6.77
CA ARG A 465 -21.87 15.04 -6.32
C ARG A 465 -23.14 15.69 -6.87
N ASN A 466 -23.24 17.02 -6.84
CA ASN A 466 -24.43 17.75 -7.29
C ASN A 466 -24.58 17.80 -8.82
N HIS A 467 -23.50 17.60 -9.57
CA HIS A 467 -23.48 17.60 -11.03
C HIS A 467 -23.24 16.21 -11.62
N TRP A 468 -23.30 15.18 -10.79
CA TRP A 468 -23.07 13.81 -11.21
C TRP A 468 -24.20 13.34 -12.13
N THR A 469 -23.83 12.74 -13.26
CA THR A 469 -24.79 12.23 -14.25
C THR A 469 -24.64 10.72 -14.49
N GLY A 470 -23.90 10.01 -13.63
CA GLY A 470 -23.80 8.55 -13.67
C GLY A 470 -25.16 7.90 -13.44
N ASP A 471 -25.22 6.58 -13.63
CA ASP A 471 -26.48 5.84 -13.47
C ASP A 471 -26.83 5.56 -12.01
N GLU A 472 -25.83 5.57 -11.13
CA GLU A 472 -25.96 5.47 -9.67
C GLU A 472 -25.40 6.73 -9.00
N ASP A 473 -25.78 6.97 -7.75
CA ASP A 473 -25.26 8.08 -6.95
C ASP A 473 -23.74 8.01 -6.79
N LEU A 474 -23.08 9.16 -6.83
CA LEU A 474 -21.63 9.24 -6.66
C LEU A 474 -21.23 8.88 -5.23
N ARG A 475 -20.45 7.81 -5.10
CA ARG A 475 -19.87 7.36 -3.83
C ARG A 475 -18.54 8.06 -3.54
N ILE A 476 -18.26 8.26 -2.25
CA ILE A 476 -17.01 8.86 -1.78
C ILE A 476 -16.30 7.85 -0.88
N THR A 477 -15.03 7.63 -1.18
CA THR A 477 -14.07 7.16 -0.18
C THR A 477 -13.04 8.26 0.09
N PHE A 478 -12.40 8.26 1.25
CA PHE A 478 -11.37 9.23 1.58
C PHE A 478 -10.40 8.60 2.58
N HIS A 479 -9.10 8.63 2.29
CA HIS A 479 -8.12 8.11 3.25
C HIS A 479 -8.01 9.08 4.42
N ALA A 480 -8.29 8.58 5.61
CA ALA A 480 -8.21 9.37 6.83
C ALA A 480 -7.82 8.48 8.00
N GLY A 481 -6.86 8.96 8.79
CA GLY A 481 -6.36 8.28 9.96
C GLY A 481 -5.43 7.11 9.64
N GLU A 482 -4.87 6.99 8.43
CA GLU A 482 -3.86 5.97 8.11
C GLU A 482 -2.52 6.27 8.80
N ASP A 483 -2.05 7.51 8.64
CA ASP A 483 -0.78 8.03 9.15
C ASP A 483 -1.00 9.44 9.72
N PHE A 484 -0.45 9.71 10.90
CA PHE A 484 -0.80 10.88 11.69
C PHE A 484 0.31 11.28 12.67
N VAL A 485 0.40 12.59 12.97
CA VAL A 485 1.37 13.15 13.91
C VAL A 485 1.01 12.75 15.35
N HIS A 486 -0.22 13.02 15.76
CA HIS A 486 -0.78 12.60 17.04
C HIS A 486 -2.05 11.75 16.81
N LEU A 487 -2.41 10.88 17.75
CA LEU A 487 -3.61 10.03 17.61
C LEU A 487 -4.88 10.86 17.33
N LEU A 488 -5.00 12.01 18.01
CA LEU A 488 -6.08 12.98 17.76
C LEU A 488 -6.04 13.60 16.36
N SER A 489 -4.86 13.77 15.75
CA SER A 489 -4.74 14.29 14.38
C SER A 489 -5.37 13.32 13.39
N GLY A 490 -5.11 12.02 13.55
CA GLY A 490 -5.74 10.98 12.74
C GLY A 490 -7.25 10.90 12.96
N LEU A 491 -7.72 11.02 14.21
CA LEU A 491 -9.14 11.03 14.53
C LEU A 491 -9.86 12.27 14.00
N ARG A 492 -9.23 13.44 14.09
CA ARG A 492 -9.74 14.68 13.50
C ARG A 492 -9.87 14.55 11.99
N MET A 493 -8.87 13.99 11.29
CA MET A 493 -8.91 13.78 9.84
C MET A 493 -10.15 12.96 9.43
N ILE A 494 -10.50 11.91 10.20
CA ILE A 494 -11.69 11.09 9.96
C ILE A 494 -12.98 11.89 10.18
N VAL A 495 -13.05 12.67 11.28
CA VAL A 495 -14.22 13.50 11.59
C VAL A 495 -14.42 14.59 10.53
N GLU A 496 -13.35 15.27 10.14
CA GLU A 496 -13.40 16.29 9.09
C GLU A 496 -13.78 15.68 7.73
N ALA A 497 -13.35 14.44 7.43
CA ALA A 497 -13.75 13.77 6.19
C ALA A 497 -15.26 13.53 6.18
N GLU A 498 -15.79 13.00 7.28
CA GLU A 498 -17.23 12.77 7.44
C GLU A 498 -18.05 14.06 7.35
N GLU A 499 -17.61 15.12 8.03
CA GLU A 499 -18.34 16.39 8.14
C GLU A 499 -18.21 17.22 6.86
N PHE A 500 -16.98 17.44 6.38
CA PHE A 500 -16.70 18.41 5.32
C PHE A 500 -17.00 17.88 3.93
N LEU A 501 -16.75 16.58 3.69
CA LEU A 501 -17.12 15.92 2.42
C LEU A 501 -18.59 15.48 2.42
N GLU A 502 -19.27 15.67 3.54
CA GLU A 502 -20.68 15.30 3.75
C GLU A 502 -20.91 13.84 3.36
N MET A 503 -20.09 12.96 3.93
CA MET A 503 -20.16 11.53 3.64
C MET A 503 -21.49 10.97 4.12
N ARG A 504 -22.05 10.04 3.33
CA ARG A 504 -23.40 9.48 3.49
C ARG A 504 -23.32 7.95 3.59
N GLN A 505 -24.49 7.33 3.80
CA GLN A 505 -24.61 5.88 3.81
C GLN A 505 -24.05 5.27 2.53
N GLY A 506 -23.16 4.28 2.69
CA GLY A 506 -22.46 3.61 1.60
C GLY A 506 -21.13 4.25 1.20
N ASP A 507 -20.78 5.43 1.72
CA ASP A 507 -19.43 5.99 1.60
C ASP A 507 -18.45 5.26 2.55
N ARG A 508 -17.14 5.47 2.35
CA ARG A 508 -16.10 4.73 3.12
C ARG A 508 -14.93 5.60 3.56
N ILE A 509 -14.31 5.25 4.68
CA ILE A 509 -13.03 5.81 5.11
C ILE A 509 -11.93 4.80 4.78
N GLY A 510 -10.93 5.24 4.02
CA GLY A 510 -9.75 4.46 3.71
C GLY A 510 -8.87 4.30 4.95
N HIS A 511 -8.48 3.06 5.25
CA HIS A 511 -7.68 2.65 6.42
C HIS A 511 -8.36 2.91 7.77
N GLY A 512 -8.47 4.15 8.24
CA GLY A 512 -9.04 4.45 9.56
C GLY A 512 -8.20 4.00 10.76
N THR A 513 -6.89 3.73 10.58
CA THR A 513 -6.01 3.14 11.60
C THR A 513 -6.06 3.87 12.95
N ALA A 514 -6.12 5.21 12.96
CA ALA A 514 -6.22 6.04 14.15
C ALA A 514 -7.45 5.72 15.02
N ALA A 515 -8.56 5.30 14.40
CA ALA A 515 -9.78 4.92 15.10
C ALA A 515 -9.71 3.49 15.68
N GLY A 516 -8.79 2.65 15.21
CA GLY A 516 -8.69 1.25 15.63
C GLY A 516 -7.52 0.94 16.56
N ILE A 517 -6.36 1.56 16.32
CA ILE A 517 -5.09 1.22 16.99
C ILE A 517 -5.21 1.30 18.52
N SER A 518 -4.59 0.36 19.24
CA SER A 518 -4.53 0.43 20.71
C SER A 518 -3.77 1.69 21.13
N PRO A 519 -4.39 2.60 21.93
CA PRO A 519 -3.70 3.81 22.37
C PRO A 519 -2.45 3.51 23.20
N ALA A 520 -2.49 2.48 24.06
CA ALA A 520 -1.31 2.05 24.82
C ALA A 520 -0.14 1.64 23.91
N LEU A 521 -0.44 0.88 22.83
CA LEU A 521 0.55 0.46 21.85
C LEU A 521 1.15 1.66 21.09
N TRP A 522 0.31 2.62 20.71
CA TRP A 522 0.77 3.83 20.04
C TRP A 522 1.65 4.70 20.96
N MET A 523 1.20 4.96 22.20
CA MET A 523 1.93 5.75 23.19
C MET A 523 3.31 5.14 23.49
N GLU A 524 3.40 3.82 23.65
CA GLU A 524 4.67 3.11 23.86
C GLU A 524 5.67 3.34 22.71
N ARG A 525 5.16 3.45 21.46
CA ARG A 525 6.00 3.48 20.24
C ARG A 525 6.37 4.88 19.79
N VAL A 526 5.51 5.85 20.02
CA VAL A 526 5.76 7.25 19.62
C VAL A 526 6.75 7.93 20.57
N GLY A 527 6.81 7.48 21.83
CA GLY A 527 7.67 8.06 22.87
C GLY A 527 6.98 9.16 23.68
N ASP A 528 7.75 9.84 24.54
CA ASP A 528 7.19 10.74 25.56
C ASP A 528 6.60 12.03 24.99
N ASN A 529 7.06 12.47 23.81
CA ASN A 529 6.64 13.73 23.21
C ASN A 529 6.52 13.63 21.69
N VAL A 530 5.57 14.37 21.13
CA VAL A 530 5.39 14.57 19.69
C VAL A 530 5.56 16.04 19.34
N HIS A 531 6.23 16.30 18.21
CA HIS A 531 6.31 17.66 17.65
C HIS A 531 5.18 17.85 16.63
N ILE A 532 4.32 18.82 16.89
CA ILE A 532 3.15 19.13 16.07
C ILE A 532 3.04 20.65 15.88
N SER A 533 2.39 21.10 14.81
CA SER A 533 2.13 22.53 14.66
C SER A 533 1.11 23.00 15.69
N GLN A 534 1.29 24.21 16.22
CA GLN A 534 0.44 24.79 17.25
C GLN A 534 -1.03 24.82 16.83
N GLY A 535 -1.28 25.14 15.56
CA GLY A 535 -2.62 25.18 15.01
C GLY A 535 -3.24 23.81 14.76
N GLU A 536 -2.45 22.83 14.34
CA GLU A 536 -2.93 21.46 14.20
C GLU A 536 -3.32 20.89 15.56
N TRP A 537 -2.52 21.14 16.60
CA TRP A 537 -2.87 20.74 17.97
C TRP A 537 -4.13 21.45 18.49
N MET A 538 -4.26 22.76 18.24
CA MET A 538 -5.48 23.50 18.57
C MET A 538 -6.71 22.89 17.88
N ASP A 539 -6.62 22.58 16.59
CA ASP A 539 -7.72 21.98 15.84
C ASP A 539 -8.03 20.56 16.31
N ASP A 540 -7.01 19.75 16.65
CA ASP A 540 -7.16 18.41 17.24
C ASP A 540 -7.97 18.46 18.56
N LEU A 541 -7.62 19.41 19.44
CA LEU A 541 -8.35 19.63 20.68
C LEU A 541 -9.75 20.19 20.44
N LEU A 542 -9.92 21.11 19.49
CA LEU A 542 -11.21 21.70 19.12
C LEU A 542 -12.20 20.63 18.62
N VAL A 543 -11.75 19.72 17.76
CA VAL A 543 -12.58 18.62 17.25
C VAL A 543 -12.84 17.58 18.34
N THR A 544 -11.87 17.34 19.23
CA THR A 544 -12.10 16.49 20.40
C THR A 544 -13.16 17.09 21.33
N TYR A 545 -13.10 18.40 21.59
CA TYR A 545 -14.13 19.13 22.34
C TYR A 545 -15.50 19.00 21.68
N TYR A 546 -15.58 19.15 20.35
CA TYR A 546 -16.81 18.96 19.57
C TYR A 546 -17.41 17.56 19.75
N LEU A 547 -16.58 16.50 19.67
CA LEU A 547 -17.02 15.12 19.87
C LEU A 547 -17.53 14.89 21.31
N ILE A 548 -16.79 15.33 22.31
CA ILE A 548 -17.13 15.13 23.73
C ILE A 548 -18.40 15.89 24.11
N SER A 549 -18.59 17.09 23.54
CA SER A 549 -19.76 17.94 23.77
C SER A 549 -21.04 17.39 23.13
N SER A 550 -20.95 16.36 22.29
CA SER A 550 -22.11 15.74 21.66
C SER A 550 -23.08 15.20 22.71
N GLU A 551 -24.38 15.42 22.50
CA GLU A 551 -25.43 14.85 23.34
C GLU A 551 -25.41 13.31 23.30
N TYR A 552 -24.85 12.73 22.25
CA TYR A 552 -24.73 11.30 22.06
C TYR A 552 -23.51 10.67 22.74
N ASN A 553 -22.68 11.45 23.45
CA ASN A 553 -21.52 10.93 24.17
C ASN A 553 -21.95 10.21 25.47
N PRO A 554 -21.75 8.88 25.59
CA PRO A 554 -22.12 8.13 26.79
C PRO A 554 -21.06 8.19 27.90
N TYR A 555 -19.88 8.75 27.64
CA TYR A 555 -18.73 8.72 28.55
C TYR A 555 -18.67 9.99 29.41
N ILE A 556 -19.16 9.89 30.66
CA ILE A 556 -19.18 11.01 31.62
C ILE A 556 -17.76 11.46 31.98
N SER A 557 -16.80 10.54 32.04
CA SER A 557 -15.38 10.83 32.31
C SER A 557 -14.82 11.87 31.33
N LEU A 558 -15.10 11.70 30.02
CA LEU A 558 -14.67 12.68 29.00
C LEU A 558 -15.31 14.06 29.21
N LYS A 559 -16.57 14.14 29.65
CA LYS A 559 -17.25 15.43 29.89
C LYS A 559 -16.55 16.26 30.96
N SER A 560 -15.92 15.60 31.95
CA SER A 560 -15.14 16.29 32.98
C SER A 560 -13.91 17.02 32.44
N LEU A 561 -13.42 16.64 31.25
CA LEU A 561 -12.26 17.27 30.60
C LEU A 561 -12.63 18.54 29.81
N LEU A 562 -13.92 18.82 29.57
CA LEU A 562 -14.36 19.91 28.70
C LEU A 562 -13.83 21.28 29.12
N THR A 563 -13.81 21.60 30.41
CA THR A 563 -13.29 22.88 30.91
C THR A 563 -11.79 23.00 30.63
N LYS A 564 -11.01 21.97 30.96
CA LYS A 564 -9.57 21.94 30.71
C LYS A 564 -9.25 22.05 29.22
N LEU A 565 -10.00 21.35 28.38
CA LEU A 565 -9.87 21.43 26.92
C LEU A 565 -10.16 22.83 26.40
N LYS A 566 -11.24 23.44 26.87
CA LYS A 566 -11.62 24.79 26.49
C LYS A 566 -10.50 25.78 26.79
N ASP A 567 -9.94 25.75 28.00
CA ASP A 567 -8.89 26.66 28.42
C ASP A 567 -7.64 26.51 27.52
N GLU A 568 -7.21 25.27 27.25
CA GLU A 568 -6.05 25.00 26.37
C GLU A 568 -6.31 25.46 24.92
N ILE A 569 -7.51 25.22 24.39
CA ILE A 569 -7.91 25.65 23.05
C ILE A 569 -7.89 27.18 22.94
N GLU A 570 -8.47 27.88 23.91
CA GLU A 570 -8.55 29.34 23.92
C GLU A 570 -7.15 29.98 24.07
N ASP A 571 -6.25 29.37 24.85
CA ASP A 571 -4.85 29.79 24.98
C ASP A 571 -4.07 29.61 23.68
N LEU A 572 -4.21 28.46 23.01
CA LEU A 572 -3.59 28.22 21.70
C LEU A 572 -4.16 29.18 20.64
N ALA A 573 -5.48 29.38 20.64
CA ALA A 573 -6.15 30.32 19.75
C ALA A 573 -5.65 31.76 19.98
N PHE A 574 -5.45 32.18 21.22
CA PHE A 574 -4.88 33.49 21.54
C PHE A 574 -3.46 33.63 20.95
N LYS A 575 -2.60 32.60 21.09
CA LYS A 575 -1.25 32.60 20.49
C LYS A 575 -1.32 32.70 18.96
N ILE A 576 -2.28 32.06 18.30
CA ILE A 576 -2.41 32.04 16.84
C ILE A 576 -3.02 33.33 16.29
N TYR A 577 -4.15 33.76 16.84
CA TYR A 577 -4.96 34.86 16.33
C TYR A 577 -4.68 36.21 17.01
N GLN A 578 -3.90 36.22 18.10
CA GLN A 578 -3.48 37.42 18.85
C GLN A 578 -4.67 38.24 19.40
N LYS A 579 -5.76 37.54 19.72
CA LYS A 579 -6.96 38.13 20.31
C LYS A 579 -7.75 37.08 21.10
N PRO A 580 -8.48 37.46 22.15
CA PRO A 580 -9.39 36.56 22.83
C PRO A 580 -10.44 36.04 21.87
N THR A 581 -10.65 34.73 21.84
CA THR A 581 -11.65 34.10 20.99
C THR A 581 -12.36 33.02 21.78
N SER A 582 -13.70 33.06 21.81
CA SER A 582 -14.49 32.03 22.48
C SER A 582 -14.51 30.70 21.69
N ILE A 583 -14.66 29.61 22.42
CA ILE A 583 -14.85 28.26 21.86
C ILE A 583 -15.97 28.17 20.81
N THR A 584 -17.09 28.89 21.00
CA THR A 584 -18.22 28.88 20.05
C THR A 584 -17.82 29.49 18.71
N VAL A 585 -17.11 30.62 18.73
CA VAL A 585 -16.61 31.29 17.51
C VAL A 585 -15.56 30.41 16.81
N LEU A 586 -14.71 29.71 17.56
CA LEU A 586 -13.75 28.75 17.00
C LEU A 586 -14.44 27.58 16.30
N LEU A 587 -15.45 26.97 16.94
CA LEU A 587 -16.22 25.86 16.38
C LEU A 587 -16.95 26.28 15.11
N ASP A 588 -17.62 27.42 15.11
CA ASP A 588 -18.35 27.90 13.93
C ASP A 588 -17.41 28.34 12.80
N SER A 589 -16.25 28.93 13.14
CA SER A 589 -15.20 29.20 12.15
C SER A 589 -14.57 27.93 11.59
N TRP A 590 -14.42 26.87 12.37
CA TRP A 590 -13.96 25.56 11.90
C TRP A 590 -14.96 24.93 10.94
N LYS A 591 -16.27 24.96 11.25
CA LYS A 591 -17.33 24.51 10.33
C LYS A 591 -17.33 25.27 9.00
N CYS A 592 -16.98 26.56 9.01
CA CYS A 592 -16.86 27.33 7.76
C CYS A 592 -15.80 26.80 6.79
N ARG A 593 -14.79 26.04 7.27
CA ARG A 593 -13.69 25.52 6.44
C ARG A 593 -14.14 24.50 5.39
N MET A 594 -15.33 23.92 5.53
CA MET A 594 -15.90 23.04 4.50
C MET A 594 -16.32 23.77 3.21
N TYR A 595 -16.38 25.10 3.21
CA TYR A 595 -16.81 25.93 2.08
C TYR A 595 -15.61 26.54 1.34
N ASP A 596 -15.75 26.94 0.07
CA ASP A 596 -14.64 27.62 -0.64
C ASP A 596 -14.45 29.05 -0.09
N PRO A 597 -13.29 29.37 0.54
CA PRO A 597 -13.07 30.70 1.12
C PRO A 597 -13.09 31.82 0.07
N ARG A 598 -12.69 31.57 -1.18
CA ARG A 598 -12.72 32.60 -2.23
C ARG A 598 -14.16 32.98 -2.57
N ARG A 599 -15.08 32.01 -2.58
CA ARG A 599 -16.49 32.25 -2.87
C ARG A 599 -17.14 33.14 -1.81
N TYR A 600 -16.92 32.83 -0.53
CA TYR A 600 -17.65 33.45 0.57
C TYR A 600 -16.95 34.64 1.22
N LEU A 601 -15.62 34.73 1.16
CA LEU A 601 -14.86 35.85 1.71
C LEU A 601 -14.42 36.86 0.64
N LEU A 602 -14.12 36.40 -0.58
CA LEU A 602 -13.64 37.25 -1.68
C LEU A 602 -14.67 37.51 -2.79
N ASN A 603 -15.85 36.87 -2.72
CA ASN A 603 -16.89 36.91 -3.76
C ASN A 603 -16.40 36.47 -5.16
N ASP A 604 -15.40 35.59 -5.22
CA ASP A 604 -14.90 35.03 -6.47
C ASP A 604 -16.00 34.20 -7.16
N ARG A 605 -16.34 34.58 -8.40
CA ARG A 605 -17.37 33.90 -9.20
C ARG A 605 -16.84 32.67 -9.94
N THR A 606 -15.52 32.46 -9.95
CA THR A 606 -14.87 31.28 -10.54
C THR A 606 -14.77 30.11 -9.56
N ALA A 607 -15.00 30.35 -8.27
CA ALA A 607 -15.06 29.33 -7.24
C ALA A 607 -16.32 28.47 -7.37
N GLU A 608 -16.25 27.22 -6.90
CA GLU A 608 -17.36 26.28 -6.99
C GLU A 608 -18.61 26.83 -6.29
N LYS A 609 -19.76 26.71 -6.95
CA LYS A 609 -21.03 27.16 -6.41
C LYS A 609 -21.70 26.05 -5.61
N ASP A 610 -22.02 26.33 -4.36
CA ASP A 610 -22.85 25.46 -3.54
C ASP A 610 -24.35 25.58 -3.88
N GLU A 611 -25.12 24.57 -3.50
CA GLU A 611 -26.57 24.65 -3.51
C GLU A 611 -27.10 25.74 -2.56
N GLN A 612 -28.27 26.29 -2.88
CA GLN A 612 -28.85 27.43 -2.17
C GLN A 612 -28.97 27.20 -0.65
N GLN A 613 -29.37 26.01 -0.23
CA GLN A 613 -29.49 25.67 1.20
C GLN A 613 -28.13 25.78 1.91
N LYS A 614 -27.06 25.26 1.29
CA LYS A 614 -25.70 25.31 1.83
C LYS A 614 -25.14 26.72 1.86
N GLU A 615 -25.41 27.50 0.81
CA GLU A 615 -25.07 28.91 0.77
C GLU A 615 -25.74 29.69 1.93
N CYS A 616 -27.02 29.42 2.21
CA CYS A 616 -27.74 30.05 3.32
C CYS A 616 -27.12 29.71 4.69
N VAL A 617 -26.71 28.45 4.91
CA VAL A 617 -26.06 28.03 6.15
C VAL A 617 -24.72 28.74 6.34
N CYS A 618 -23.87 28.74 5.32
CA CYS A 618 -22.57 29.43 5.39
C CYS A 618 -22.74 30.94 5.64
N ARG A 619 -23.66 31.60 4.91
CA ARG A 619 -23.93 33.03 5.10
C ARG A 619 -24.46 33.38 6.49
N ARG A 620 -25.22 32.47 7.12
CA ARG A 620 -25.68 32.63 8.50
C ARG A 620 -24.52 32.59 9.49
N LEU A 621 -23.62 31.60 9.36
CA LEU A 621 -22.42 31.52 10.21
C LEU A 621 -21.55 32.78 10.04
N LEU A 622 -21.35 33.24 8.80
CA LEU A 622 -20.56 34.43 8.48
C LEU A 622 -21.26 35.76 8.78
N SER A 623 -22.48 35.75 9.32
CA SER A 623 -23.14 36.96 9.82
C SER A 623 -22.55 37.42 11.16
N ASP A 624 -21.95 36.50 11.92
CA ASP A 624 -21.08 36.86 13.04
C ASP A 624 -19.73 37.34 12.51
N TYR A 625 -19.41 38.61 12.81
CA TYR A 625 -18.15 39.23 12.41
C TYR A 625 -16.92 38.47 12.90
N HIS A 626 -16.95 37.90 14.11
CA HIS A 626 -15.80 37.20 14.69
C HIS A 626 -15.52 35.88 13.97
N VAL A 627 -16.58 35.15 13.59
CA VAL A 627 -16.48 33.92 12.78
C VAL A 627 -15.90 34.25 11.41
N LYS A 628 -16.43 35.29 10.75
CA LYS A 628 -15.94 35.74 9.45
C LYS A 628 -14.49 36.18 9.49
N ASP A 629 -14.09 36.92 10.53
CA ASP A 629 -12.71 37.37 10.69
C ASP A 629 -11.76 36.19 10.93
N LEU A 630 -12.09 35.25 11.82
CA LEU A 630 -11.24 34.07 12.04
C LEU A 630 -11.08 33.22 10.78
N TYR A 631 -12.17 33.02 10.04
CA TYR A 631 -12.14 32.27 8.80
C TYR A 631 -11.22 32.94 7.77
N PHE A 632 -11.27 34.27 7.69
CA PHE A 632 -10.36 35.06 6.86
C PHE A 632 -8.90 34.97 7.33
N GLN A 633 -8.67 35.10 8.64
CA GLN A 633 -7.32 35.02 9.24
C GLN A 633 -6.67 33.66 8.99
N TYR A 634 -7.43 32.56 9.11
CA TYR A 634 -6.95 31.20 8.85
C TYR A 634 -6.49 31.01 7.40
N HIS A 635 -7.24 31.52 6.41
CA HIS A 635 -6.94 31.33 5.00
C HIS A 635 -6.03 32.37 4.36
N PHE A 636 -6.06 33.64 4.79
CA PHE A 636 -5.45 34.74 4.02
C PHE A 636 -4.41 35.55 4.81
N ASN A 637 -4.37 35.49 6.14
CA ASN A 637 -3.40 36.25 6.91
C ASN A 637 -2.07 35.50 7.06
N SER A 638 -1.01 36.04 6.44
CA SER A 638 0.34 35.45 6.47
C SER A 638 0.94 35.29 7.86
N LEU A 639 0.70 36.24 8.78
CA LEU A 639 1.23 36.17 10.15
C LEU A 639 0.50 35.10 10.97
N THR A 640 -0.82 35.00 10.82
CA THR A 640 -1.63 33.97 11.45
C THR A 640 -1.22 32.58 10.97
N LYS A 641 -1.00 32.40 9.65
CA LYS A 641 -0.47 31.14 9.09
C LYS A 641 0.90 30.76 9.65
N LYS A 642 1.80 31.73 9.80
CA LYS A 642 3.11 31.51 10.43
C LYS A 642 2.95 31.04 11.88
N ARG A 643 2.15 31.75 12.69
CA ARG A 643 1.91 31.37 14.10
C ARG A 643 1.19 30.04 14.24
N TYR A 644 0.26 29.72 13.33
CA TYR A 644 -0.40 28.41 13.26
C TYR A 644 0.63 27.29 13.04
N ASN A 645 1.56 27.49 12.10
CA ASN A 645 2.58 26.49 11.74
C ASN A 645 3.80 26.47 12.68
N ASN A 646 3.81 27.26 13.77
CA ASN A 646 4.88 27.17 14.76
C ASN A 646 4.87 25.78 15.40
N MET A 647 6.03 25.12 15.45
CA MET A 647 6.14 23.79 16.06
C MET A 647 6.15 23.91 17.59
N ILE A 648 5.35 23.07 18.24
CA ILE A 648 5.33 22.89 19.69
C ILE A 648 5.60 21.42 20.03
N SER A 649 6.00 21.17 21.27
CA SER A 649 6.16 19.82 21.81
C SER A 649 4.96 19.51 22.69
N VAL A 650 4.26 18.40 22.38
CA VAL A 650 3.11 17.91 23.15
C VAL A 650 3.53 16.63 23.85
N SER A 651 3.39 16.62 25.17
CA SER A 651 3.68 15.44 26.00
C SER A 651 2.56 14.41 25.87
N ILE A 652 2.97 13.16 25.69
CA ILE A 652 2.10 11.98 25.58
C ILE A 652 1.87 11.38 26.96
N ASP A 653 2.92 11.27 27.77
CA ASP A 653 2.91 10.67 29.11
C ASP A 653 2.21 11.55 30.17
N LYS A 654 2.37 12.88 30.06
CA LYS A 654 1.77 13.90 30.95
C LYS A 654 0.69 14.70 30.22
N GLY A 655 0.15 14.15 29.13
CA GLY A 655 -0.88 14.77 28.31
C GLY A 655 -2.23 14.93 29.03
N ILE A 656 -3.20 15.51 28.31
CA ILE A 656 -4.57 15.71 28.82
C ILE A 656 -5.33 14.39 28.96
N PHE A 657 -5.04 13.43 28.08
CA PHE A 657 -5.83 12.21 27.89
C PHE A 657 -5.06 10.98 28.38
N SER A 658 -5.75 10.14 29.14
CA SER A 658 -5.29 8.80 29.45
C SER A 658 -5.50 7.83 28.28
N VAL A 659 -4.96 6.61 28.39
CA VAL A 659 -5.23 5.51 27.45
C VAL A 659 -6.74 5.26 27.32
N GLU A 660 -7.47 5.27 28.43
CA GLU A 660 -8.92 5.04 28.44
C GLU A 660 -9.68 6.19 27.77
N ASP A 661 -9.25 7.44 27.98
CA ASP A 661 -9.85 8.59 27.29
C ASP A 661 -9.68 8.48 25.77
N PHE A 662 -8.50 8.08 25.30
CA PHE A 662 -8.28 7.85 23.87
C PHE A 662 -9.18 6.74 23.31
N ILE A 663 -9.37 5.63 24.04
CA ILE A 663 -10.28 4.56 23.62
C ILE A 663 -11.70 5.10 23.46
N HIS A 664 -12.17 5.90 24.41
CA HIS A 664 -13.51 6.49 24.35
C HIS A 664 -13.65 7.52 23.23
N ILE A 665 -12.62 8.34 22.95
CA ILE A 665 -12.64 9.27 21.81
C ILE A 665 -12.67 8.51 20.48
N GLN A 666 -11.90 7.41 20.36
CA GLN A 666 -11.98 6.51 19.21
C GLN A 666 -13.39 5.96 19.03
N ASP A 667 -14.04 5.49 20.11
CA ASP A 667 -15.41 4.98 20.06
C ASP A 667 -16.40 6.05 19.59
N LEU A 668 -16.26 7.31 20.01
CA LEU A 668 -17.10 8.41 19.53
C LEU A 668 -16.96 8.64 18.02
N VAL A 669 -15.74 8.55 17.47
CA VAL A 669 -15.50 8.65 16.03
C VAL A 669 -16.12 7.47 15.29
N LEU A 670 -15.89 6.24 15.78
CA LEU A 670 -16.48 5.02 15.19
C LEU A 670 -18.00 5.07 15.23
N TYR A 671 -18.60 5.54 16.32
CA TYR A 671 -20.04 5.70 16.44
C TYR A 671 -20.61 6.66 15.40
N LYS A 672 -19.91 7.79 15.18
CA LYS A 672 -20.28 8.80 14.19
C LYS A 672 -20.34 8.21 12.78
N LEU A 673 -19.34 7.40 12.40
CA LEU A 673 -19.32 6.70 11.12
C LEU A 673 -20.43 5.64 11.03
N ALA A 674 -20.59 4.81 12.07
CA ALA A 674 -21.58 3.75 12.12
C ALA A 674 -23.01 4.28 11.94
N ARG A 675 -23.36 5.37 12.64
CA ARG A 675 -24.69 6.01 12.53
C ARG A 675 -25.00 6.56 11.15
N LYS A 676 -23.99 7.04 10.41
CA LYS A 676 -24.16 7.49 9.03
C LYS A 676 -24.09 6.35 8.02
N GLY A 677 -23.82 5.12 8.46
CA GLY A 677 -23.64 3.97 7.60
C GLY A 677 -22.42 4.12 6.69
N ILE A 678 -21.33 4.70 7.21
CA ILE A 678 -20.03 4.82 6.52
C ILE A 678 -19.16 3.62 6.94
N ALA A 679 -18.55 2.91 5.99
CA ALA A 679 -17.69 1.76 6.29
C ALA A 679 -16.21 2.14 6.40
N LEU A 680 -15.41 1.24 6.99
CA LEU A 680 -13.95 1.31 7.07
C LEU A 680 -13.33 0.33 6.07
N GLU A 681 -12.35 0.77 5.30
CA GLU A 681 -11.54 -0.11 4.43
C GLU A 681 -10.30 -0.58 5.21
N SER A 682 -10.08 -1.89 5.32
CA SER A 682 -8.96 -2.46 6.09
C SER A 682 -7.98 -3.24 5.17
N PRO A 683 -6.94 -2.58 4.64
CA PRO A 683 -5.83 -3.23 3.96
C PRO A 683 -4.74 -3.64 4.97
N ILE A 684 -4.84 -4.86 5.49
CA ILE A 684 -4.06 -5.33 6.64
C ILE A 684 -2.56 -5.30 6.36
N THR A 685 -2.13 -5.78 5.19
CA THR A 685 -0.71 -5.76 4.85
C THR A 685 -0.15 -4.33 4.76
N SER A 686 -0.92 -3.40 4.19
CA SER A 686 -0.53 -1.99 4.15
C SER A 686 -0.41 -1.41 5.57
N ASN A 687 -1.44 -1.62 6.40
CA ASN A 687 -1.45 -1.16 7.80
C ASN A 687 -0.26 -1.70 8.60
N LEU A 688 0.07 -2.99 8.48
CA LEU A 688 1.24 -3.59 9.14
C LEU A 688 2.56 -2.90 8.76
N ASN A 689 2.70 -2.55 7.48
CA ASN A 689 3.96 -2.01 6.97
C ASN A 689 4.10 -0.51 7.21
N ILE A 690 3.05 0.28 7.03
CA ILE A 690 3.08 1.74 7.15
C ILE A 690 2.94 2.19 8.61
N SER A 691 2.01 1.58 9.36
CA SER A 691 1.67 2.04 10.71
C SER A 691 2.62 1.48 11.78
N PHE A 692 2.26 1.73 13.04
CA PHE A 692 3.08 1.42 14.20
C PHE A 692 3.23 -0.08 14.49
N TYR A 693 2.47 -0.97 13.84
CA TYR A 693 2.49 -2.42 14.10
C TYR A 693 3.85 -3.08 13.82
N LYS A 694 4.20 -4.08 14.64
CA LYS A 694 5.38 -4.94 14.51
C LYS A 694 5.01 -6.34 14.00
N GLU A 695 3.83 -6.84 14.35
CA GLU A 695 3.35 -8.18 13.99
C GLU A 695 1.81 -8.22 13.84
N LEU A 696 1.31 -9.24 13.14
CA LEU A 696 -0.11 -9.37 12.77
C LEU A 696 -1.07 -9.30 13.97
N LYS A 697 -0.78 -10.00 15.07
CA LYS A 697 -1.65 -10.04 16.27
C LYS A 697 -1.95 -8.68 16.92
N GLU A 698 -1.11 -7.68 16.66
CA GLU A 698 -1.24 -6.32 17.18
C GLU A 698 -2.25 -5.48 16.38
N HIS A 699 -2.64 -5.94 15.19
CA HIS A 699 -3.59 -5.25 14.34
C HIS A 699 -4.94 -5.05 15.05
N HIS A 700 -5.64 -3.97 14.72
CA HIS A 700 -6.87 -3.54 15.40
C HIS A 700 -8.15 -4.20 14.87
N LEU A 701 -8.07 -5.04 13.84
CA LEU A 701 -9.23 -5.58 13.12
C LEU A 701 -10.25 -6.25 14.06
N GLU A 702 -9.81 -7.01 15.06
CA GLU A 702 -10.71 -7.67 16.01
C GLU A 702 -11.62 -6.66 16.72
N ARG A 703 -11.12 -5.46 17.05
CA ARG A 703 -11.91 -4.40 17.68
C ARG A 703 -13.11 -4.01 16.80
N TRP A 704 -12.90 -3.89 15.49
CA TRP A 704 -13.97 -3.52 14.57
C TRP A 704 -14.93 -4.68 14.31
N LEU A 705 -14.42 -5.91 14.21
CA LEU A 705 -15.24 -7.10 13.93
C LEU A 705 -16.13 -7.54 15.11
N LYS A 706 -15.93 -7.03 16.33
CA LYS A 706 -16.82 -7.29 17.47
C LYS A 706 -18.21 -6.68 17.32
N GLY A 707 -18.38 -5.72 16.41
CA GLY A 707 -19.67 -5.05 16.16
C GLY A 707 -20.06 -3.99 17.19
N HIS A 708 -19.43 -3.99 18.38
CA HIS A 708 -19.65 -2.99 19.43
C HIS A 708 -18.35 -2.62 20.16
N SER A 709 -18.38 -1.49 20.87
CA SER A 709 -17.32 -1.09 21.81
C SER A 709 -17.12 -2.13 22.90
N SER A 710 -15.95 -2.10 23.54
CA SER A 710 -15.60 -3.08 24.58
C SER A 710 -16.59 -3.11 25.76
N ASP A 711 -17.26 -1.99 26.02
CA ASP A 711 -18.31 -1.85 27.04
C ASP A 711 -19.74 -2.02 26.50
N GLY A 712 -19.88 -2.37 25.21
CA GLY A 712 -21.16 -2.62 24.53
C GLY A 712 -22.00 -1.39 24.22
N LYS A 713 -21.55 -0.17 24.55
CA LYS A 713 -22.36 1.06 24.43
C LYS A 713 -22.51 1.58 23.02
N ILE A 714 -21.54 1.32 22.15
CA ILE A 714 -21.44 1.93 20.81
C ILE A 714 -21.35 0.85 19.73
N PRO A 715 -22.18 0.89 18.67
CA PRO A 715 -22.00 0.04 17.50
C PRO A 715 -20.77 0.44 16.68
N MET A 716 -20.12 -0.54 16.07
CA MET A 716 -18.97 -0.36 15.19
C MET A 716 -19.40 -0.17 13.72
N PRO A 717 -18.63 0.58 12.92
CA PRO A 717 -18.83 0.66 11.48
C PRO A 717 -18.69 -0.69 10.80
N ALA A 718 -19.33 -0.82 9.64
CA ALA A 718 -19.05 -1.90 8.70
C ALA A 718 -17.57 -1.88 8.27
N VAL A 719 -16.98 -3.06 8.07
CA VAL A 719 -15.59 -3.21 7.60
C VAL A 719 -15.58 -3.90 6.24
N VAL A 720 -14.81 -3.37 5.31
CA VAL A 720 -14.54 -3.99 4.01
C VAL A 720 -13.04 -4.18 3.80
N ILE A 721 -12.66 -5.11 2.93
CA ILE A 721 -11.26 -5.52 2.73
C ILE A 721 -10.75 -5.02 1.37
N GLY A 722 -9.46 -4.68 1.32
CA GLY A 722 -8.76 -4.48 0.05
C GLY A 722 -7.25 -4.69 0.15
N SER A 723 -6.58 -4.74 -1.00
CA SER A 723 -5.15 -5.10 -1.09
C SER A 723 -4.19 -3.91 -1.25
N ASP A 724 -4.71 -2.70 -1.45
CA ASP A 724 -3.97 -1.45 -1.56
C ASP A 724 -3.00 -1.42 -2.76
N ASP A 725 -1.69 -1.51 -2.54
CA ASP A 725 -0.64 -1.57 -3.56
C ASP A 725 0.02 -2.96 -3.60
N PRO A 726 -0.62 -3.98 -4.24
CA PRO A 726 -0.21 -5.37 -4.12
C PRO A 726 1.22 -5.66 -4.60
N GLY A 727 1.73 -4.89 -5.55
CA GLY A 727 3.11 -5.03 -6.05
C GLY A 727 4.17 -4.38 -5.17
N ILE A 728 3.80 -3.41 -4.32
CA ILE A 728 4.70 -2.76 -3.35
C ILE A 728 4.73 -3.56 -2.05
N PHE A 729 3.58 -4.07 -1.61
CA PHE A 729 3.47 -4.86 -0.38
C PHE A 729 3.67 -6.37 -0.59
N MET A 730 3.80 -6.82 -1.85
CA MET A 730 3.94 -8.22 -2.23
C MET A 730 2.77 -9.08 -1.70
N THR A 731 1.54 -8.61 -1.91
CA THR A 731 0.29 -9.22 -1.44
C THR A 731 -0.76 -9.26 -2.54
N ASN A 732 -1.92 -9.88 -2.28
CA ASN A 732 -3.14 -9.78 -3.08
C ASN A 732 -4.35 -10.02 -2.18
N ILE A 733 -5.58 -9.84 -2.69
CA ILE A 733 -6.78 -9.99 -1.86
C ILE A 733 -6.92 -11.38 -1.23
N PHE A 734 -6.48 -12.45 -1.92
CA PHE A 734 -6.51 -13.80 -1.33
C PHE A 734 -5.60 -13.86 -0.10
N ILE A 735 -4.39 -13.29 -0.19
CA ILE A 735 -3.45 -13.19 0.94
C ILE A 735 -4.05 -12.34 2.06
N GLU A 736 -4.72 -11.21 1.77
CA GLU A 736 -5.39 -10.41 2.81
C GLU A 736 -6.43 -11.24 3.58
N TYR A 737 -7.32 -11.95 2.89
CA TYR A 737 -8.30 -12.84 3.54
C TYR A 737 -7.64 -14.00 4.30
N ALA A 738 -6.56 -14.58 3.77
CA ALA A 738 -5.80 -15.61 4.47
C ALA A 738 -5.14 -15.08 5.75
N ARG A 739 -4.64 -13.84 5.73
CA ARG A 739 -4.11 -13.16 6.92
C ARG A 739 -5.21 -12.83 7.92
N ILE A 740 -6.43 -12.49 7.50
CA ILE A 740 -7.60 -12.36 8.41
C ILE A 740 -7.88 -13.69 9.10
N MET A 741 -7.96 -14.79 8.34
CA MET A 741 -8.20 -16.12 8.88
C MET A 741 -7.13 -16.52 9.90
N LYS A 742 -5.86 -16.21 9.62
CA LYS A 742 -4.74 -16.44 10.54
C LYS A 742 -4.79 -15.53 11.76
N TYR A 743 -5.08 -14.25 11.57
CA TYR A 743 -5.22 -13.28 12.66
C TYR A 743 -6.30 -13.71 13.66
N LEU A 744 -7.48 -14.09 13.17
CA LEU A 744 -8.57 -14.58 14.02
C LEU A 744 -8.21 -15.89 14.73
N GLU A 745 -7.46 -16.78 14.07
CA GLU A 745 -6.93 -18.01 14.68
C GLU A 745 -6.02 -17.69 15.87
N GLU A 746 -5.10 -16.73 15.71
CA GLU A 746 -4.20 -16.27 16.76
C GLU A 746 -4.95 -15.56 17.92
N LYS A 747 -6.16 -15.05 17.65
CA LYS A 747 -7.07 -14.51 18.67
C LYS A 747 -7.94 -15.58 19.36
N GLY A 748 -7.80 -16.85 18.97
CA GLY A 748 -8.51 -17.97 19.59
C GLY A 748 -9.85 -18.31 18.95
N TYR A 749 -10.19 -17.73 17.79
CA TYR A 749 -11.44 -18.03 17.09
C TYR A 749 -11.34 -19.41 16.44
N ASN A 750 -12.34 -20.26 16.67
CA ASN A 750 -12.42 -21.58 16.05
C ASN A 750 -12.81 -21.48 14.56
N ILE A 751 -12.76 -22.59 13.83
CA ILE A 751 -13.03 -22.61 12.38
C ILE A 751 -14.42 -22.06 12.01
N THR A 752 -15.45 -22.40 12.77
CA THR A 752 -16.83 -21.95 12.51
C THR A 752 -16.96 -20.45 12.70
N GLU A 753 -16.38 -19.92 13.78
CA GLU A 753 -16.40 -18.47 14.06
C GLU A 753 -15.64 -17.68 13.00
N ARG A 754 -14.48 -18.18 12.56
CA ARG A 754 -13.69 -17.54 11.50
C ARG A 754 -14.45 -17.51 10.17
N MET A 755 -15.04 -18.63 9.77
CA MET A 755 -15.81 -18.68 8.52
C MET A 755 -17.05 -17.80 8.56
N HIS A 756 -17.73 -17.73 9.70
CA HIS A 756 -18.82 -16.78 9.89
C HIS A 756 -18.35 -15.33 9.72
N LYS A 757 -17.16 -14.97 10.22
CA LYS A 757 -16.57 -13.64 9.98
C LYS A 757 -16.20 -13.38 8.51
N ILE A 758 -15.71 -14.38 7.78
CA ILE A 758 -15.47 -14.25 6.34
C ILE A 758 -16.80 -14.06 5.56
N GLU A 759 -17.84 -14.79 5.94
CA GLU A 759 -19.18 -14.62 5.37
C GLU A 759 -19.75 -13.24 5.63
N GLU A 760 -19.65 -12.76 6.87
CA GLU A 760 -20.06 -11.41 7.27
C GLU A 760 -19.32 -10.34 6.46
N LEU A 761 -17.99 -10.42 6.36
CA LEU A 761 -17.17 -9.51 5.56
C LEU A 761 -17.55 -9.52 4.08
N SER A 762 -17.81 -10.70 3.51
CA SER A 762 -18.26 -10.83 2.12
C SER A 762 -19.63 -10.19 1.89
N GLN A 763 -20.59 -10.41 2.80
CA GLN A 763 -21.93 -9.81 2.72
C GLN A 763 -21.85 -8.29 2.86
N ILE A 764 -21.10 -7.78 3.84
CA ILE A 764 -20.87 -6.35 4.04
C ILE A 764 -20.23 -5.73 2.79
N SER A 765 -19.22 -6.38 2.22
CA SER A 765 -18.56 -5.92 0.99
C SER A 765 -19.54 -5.86 -0.20
N GLN A 766 -20.53 -6.75 -0.25
CA GLN A 766 -21.58 -6.73 -1.26
C GLN A 766 -22.56 -5.54 -1.09
N TYR A 767 -22.75 -5.03 0.13
CA TYR A 767 -23.55 -3.82 0.39
C TYR A 767 -22.75 -2.52 0.18
N TYR A 768 -21.46 -2.54 0.48
CA TYR A 768 -20.59 -1.36 0.48
C TYR A 768 -19.69 -1.21 -0.74
N ARG A 769 -19.70 -2.16 -1.66
CA ARG A 769 -19.09 -1.95 -2.97
C ARG A 769 -19.74 -0.78 -3.66
N PHE A 770 -18.93 0.03 -4.34
CA PHE A 770 -19.43 1.09 -5.18
C PHE A 770 -20.06 0.47 -6.40
#